data_AF-K9PUW6-F1
#
_entry.id   AF-K9PUW6-F1
#
_cell.length_a   1.000
_cell.length_b   1.000
_cell.length_c   1.000
_cell.angle_alpha   90.00
_cell.angle_beta   90.00
_cell.angle_gamma   90.00
#
_symmetry.space_group_name_H-M   'P 1'
#
loop_
_entity.id
_entity.type
_entity.pdbx_description
1 polymer ?
#
loop_
_entity_poly.entity_id
_entity_poly.type
_entity_poly.pdbx_seq_one_letter_code
_entity_poly.pdbx_strand_id
1 'polypeptide(L)'
;MTNYPFTLSLNPKVQVDTTDDSYVLGVSPSTAPDFALPIINGIGEAIAQLQAGHFTHDKLLQSLENSEEENVREQFDATLQQLDEQGYLNYAVLPLAIAIPTEKDAALDLNSPNWGQAKVSLLPSVSQSPYSGKMVLESPHSKYRVELQDWRASALVAQLAQPQSLQQLTPPPQLGPETAYQFLNLLWATGFLSTEGDDSEEVTAERPELSLPETLEVNESISEVLAENSAVDGAIASHEDETEEEVETTPVEEAIEQSEKEDNTPISEITISEQTDRETVPEQTTALYPHDLDDRISGLAELRNQTLGDPRITIAILGGDPDHSLSCFEGADISKVFPNGEESTAPIAMEDYQKFQAISSDESLDQEAKAEAITSTFSEQTLSRIYRDNDACHATSTIVGQPNTSAPGLAPNCRVINVPLTVAGDEEFITPANLAHALEQALDLDANIVHCSAYNPTSSEEGKDLLLNALEKCQQKNVLVISPTGNNQDESVSMAAFLPGVLSVGALTSDGLPYKYSHGTSDGNSALEGIMVPGSDILGAQPANEAPIRLQGASVAAPVMTGLSGLLMSLQLQRDKPIDAEAVRAALLNTAIPCNPETVEEPDLYLQGTVNLPSAMKLLFDSGVTISFAGDRVTRTEHQDGAIASAIPSLHQPTEIAPLTTSPDINSTPAAPNHLQPTNVKPSTAFSGHVYALGTLGYDFGDEARRDTFKQTMAPTEVNGVMVPGNPYDIQQMIEHLDQNPDAAHSLIWTLSLDQNTIYVLEPKGPFADDTYEMFLLMLAGQNEPIDSPEFIERISIPARRTHRTAELFSGEMIPVVNVLNPRGMYGWTIPSLVDNAIATVLDETADTGEATVNPETLREGLTAFLNRVYYDLHNVGQTSRDRALNFAVTNTFQATSAFTEAIASGRKLDTIDVEKSPYCRLNSDCWDVLLTFFDPEHGRRSRQVFRFTLDVSDNIPVTVGKLKRWSIPGKQA
;
A
#
# COMPACT_ATOMS: atom_id res chain seq x y z
N MET A 1 -44.01 18.18 -20.58
CA MET A 1 -43.28 17.57 -19.44
C MET A 1 -42.76 18.69 -18.52
N THR A 2 -42.08 18.42 -17.41
CA THR A 2 -41.32 19.47 -16.69
C THR A 2 -40.04 19.77 -17.47
N ASN A 3 -39.58 21.03 -17.53
CA ASN A 3 -38.33 21.37 -18.23
C ASN A 3 -37.15 20.59 -17.63
N TYR A 4 -36.58 19.65 -18.40
CA TYR A 4 -35.36 18.95 -18.00
C TYR A 4 -34.16 19.91 -18.09
N PRO A 5 -33.43 20.18 -16.98
CA PRO A 5 -32.21 20.98 -17.01
C PRO A 5 -30.99 20.17 -17.46
N PHE A 6 -31.19 18.92 -17.88
CA PHE A 6 -30.16 18.01 -18.38
C PHE A 6 -30.24 17.89 -19.92
N THR A 7 -29.18 17.37 -20.53
CA THR A 7 -29.22 16.94 -21.93
C THR A 7 -29.83 15.55 -22.06
N LEU A 8 -30.54 15.34 -23.16
CA LEU A 8 -31.23 14.11 -23.52
C LEU A 8 -30.48 13.42 -24.67
N SER A 9 -30.42 12.09 -24.65
CA SER A 9 -30.03 11.29 -25.82
C SER A 9 -30.81 9.97 -25.87
N LEU A 10 -30.85 9.34 -27.05
CA LEU A 10 -31.35 7.96 -27.16
C LEU A 10 -30.36 6.97 -26.56
N ASN A 11 -30.89 5.95 -25.89
CA ASN A 11 -30.12 4.82 -25.39
C ASN A 11 -29.38 4.11 -26.56
N PRO A 12 -28.05 3.89 -26.50
CA PRO A 12 -27.27 3.34 -27.62
C PRO A 12 -27.71 1.97 -28.17
N LYS A 13 -28.60 1.26 -27.47
CA LYS A 13 -29.20 0.00 -27.92
C LYS A 13 -30.43 0.19 -28.83
N VAL A 14 -30.98 1.40 -28.88
CA VAL A 14 -32.14 1.77 -29.71
C VAL A 14 -31.65 2.18 -31.10
N GLN A 15 -32.13 1.48 -32.12
CA GLN A 15 -31.92 1.84 -33.52
C GLN A 15 -33.13 2.64 -34.04
N VAL A 16 -32.88 3.54 -34.98
CA VAL A 16 -33.91 4.35 -35.65
C VAL A 16 -33.91 4.01 -37.13
N ASP A 17 -34.91 3.23 -37.56
CA ASP A 17 -35.18 2.97 -38.97
C ASP A 17 -36.10 4.05 -39.55
N THR A 18 -35.98 4.34 -40.84
CA THR A 18 -36.86 5.28 -41.57
C THR A 18 -37.60 4.54 -42.66
N THR A 19 -38.93 4.66 -42.69
CA THR A 19 -39.82 4.12 -43.71
C THR A 19 -40.43 5.24 -44.55
N ASP A 20 -41.25 4.92 -45.56
CA ASP A 20 -41.90 5.94 -46.39
C ASP A 20 -42.92 6.81 -45.61
N ASP A 21 -43.50 6.29 -44.52
CA ASP A 21 -44.56 6.96 -43.73
C ASP A 21 -44.16 7.30 -42.28
N SER A 22 -43.14 6.63 -41.70
CA SER A 22 -42.76 6.78 -40.29
C SER A 22 -41.27 6.53 -39.98
N TYR A 23 -40.78 7.16 -38.91
CA TYR A 23 -39.60 6.71 -38.17
C TYR A 23 -40.00 5.58 -37.21
N VAL A 24 -39.17 4.55 -37.10
CA VAL A 24 -39.42 3.36 -36.26
C VAL A 24 -38.27 3.18 -35.30
N LEU A 25 -38.57 3.00 -34.01
CA LEU A 25 -37.57 2.83 -32.95
C LEU A 25 -37.71 1.45 -32.31
N GLY A 26 -36.59 0.78 -32.05
CA GLY A 26 -36.57 -0.54 -31.43
C GLY A 26 -35.18 -1.04 -31.07
N VAL A 27 -35.14 -2.17 -30.34
CA VAL A 27 -33.90 -2.74 -29.78
C VAL A 27 -33.61 -4.11 -30.40
N SER A 28 -32.42 -4.27 -30.99
CA SER A 28 -31.96 -5.54 -31.57
C SER A 28 -31.60 -6.56 -30.47
N PRO A 29 -31.94 -7.87 -30.59
CA PRO A 29 -32.51 -8.55 -31.76
C PRO A 29 -34.03 -8.83 -31.62
N SER A 30 -34.83 -7.86 -31.15
CA SER A 30 -36.29 -7.98 -31.17
C SER A 30 -36.84 -8.11 -32.61
N THR A 31 -37.98 -8.77 -32.76
CA THR A 31 -38.67 -8.97 -34.06
C THR A 31 -40.01 -8.23 -34.16
N ALA A 32 -40.25 -7.29 -33.24
CA ALA A 32 -41.37 -6.35 -33.29
C ALA A 32 -40.82 -4.92 -33.11
N PRO A 33 -41.36 -3.93 -33.85
CA PRO A 33 -41.07 -2.52 -33.60
C PRO A 33 -41.85 -2.06 -32.36
N ASP A 34 -41.14 -1.56 -31.35
CA ASP A 34 -41.76 -1.15 -30.08
C ASP A 34 -42.39 0.26 -30.17
N PHE A 35 -41.88 1.15 -31.04
CA PHE A 35 -42.38 2.53 -31.16
C PHE A 35 -42.28 3.09 -32.60
N ALA A 36 -43.17 4.00 -32.99
CA ALA A 36 -43.19 4.62 -34.32
C ALA A 36 -43.73 6.06 -34.32
N LEU A 37 -43.11 6.93 -35.12
CA LEU A 37 -43.38 8.37 -35.21
C LEU A 37 -43.66 8.81 -36.65
N PRO A 38 -44.66 9.68 -36.90
CA PRO A 38 -44.97 10.16 -38.24
C PRO A 38 -43.86 11.08 -38.80
N ILE A 39 -43.63 11.03 -40.11
CA ILE A 39 -42.68 11.93 -40.78
C ILE A 39 -43.36 13.29 -41.01
N ILE A 40 -43.17 14.21 -40.06
CA ILE A 40 -43.65 15.60 -40.10
C ILE A 40 -42.50 16.59 -39.92
N ASN A 41 -42.68 17.82 -40.42
CA ASN A 41 -41.63 18.84 -40.43
C ASN A 41 -41.11 19.15 -39.01
N GLY A 42 -39.79 19.08 -38.83
CA GLY A 42 -39.08 19.28 -37.57
C GLY A 42 -38.75 17.98 -36.82
N ILE A 43 -39.61 16.96 -36.82
CA ILE A 43 -39.38 15.73 -36.02
C ILE A 43 -38.10 14.99 -36.45
N GLY A 44 -37.79 14.92 -37.75
CA GLY A 44 -36.55 14.30 -38.22
C GLY A 44 -35.28 14.99 -37.71
N GLU A 45 -35.31 16.32 -37.50
CA GLU A 45 -34.18 17.06 -36.94
C GLU A 45 -34.10 16.87 -35.42
N ALA A 46 -35.23 16.86 -34.71
CA ALA A 46 -35.28 16.58 -33.28
C ALA A 46 -34.84 15.14 -32.94
N ILE A 47 -35.20 14.15 -33.78
CA ILE A 47 -34.69 12.77 -33.67
C ILE A 47 -33.17 12.71 -33.93
N ALA A 48 -32.67 13.41 -34.96
CA ALA A 48 -31.22 13.47 -35.21
C ALA A 48 -30.45 14.13 -34.05
N GLN A 49 -31.04 15.15 -33.41
CA GLN A 49 -30.49 15.78 -32.19
C GLN A 49 -30.51 14.81 -31.00
N LEU A 50 -31.57 14.01 -30.81
CA LEU A 50 -31.63 12.95 -29.80
C LEU A 50 -30.62 11.81 -30.06
N GLN A 51 -30.36 11.46 -31.33
CA GLN A 51 -29.34 10.47 -31.70
C GLN A 51 -27.91 10.99 -31.49
N ALA A 52 -27.67 12.28 -31.73
CA ALA A 52 -26.38 12.94 -31.47
C ALA A 52 -26.13 13.18 -29.98
N GLY A 53 -27.19 13.34 -29.17
CA GLY A 53 -27.11 13.76 -27.78
C GLY A 53 -26.73 15.24 -27.62
N HIS A 54 -26.50 15.67 -26.37
CA HIS A 54 -26.10 17.04 -25.99
C HIS A 54 -27.19 18.14 -26.08
N PHE A 55 -28.47 17.81 -26.32
CA PHE A 55 -29.57 18.79 -26.39
C PHE A 55 -30.50 18.73 -25.17
N THR A 56 -30.86 19.88 -24.59
CA THR A 56 -31.87 19.97 -23.53
C THR A 56 -33.28 19.94 -24.12
N HIS A 57 -34.29 19.66 -23.29
CA HIS A 57 -35.71 19.63 -23.70
C HIS A 57 -36.15 20.93 -24.40
N ASP A 58 -35.81 22.10 -23.85
CA ASP A 58 -36.08 23.40 -24.48
C ASP A 58 -35.44 23.55 -25.87
N LYS A 59 -34.22 23.04 -26.09
CA LYS A 59 -33.53 23.10 -27.39
C LYS A 59 -34.19 22.18 -28.43
N LEU A 60 -34.65 21.00 -28.02
CA LEU A 60 -35.41 20.10 -28.88
C LEU A 60 -36.78 20.71 -29.23
N LEU A 61 -37.47 21.35 -28.28
CA LEU A 61 -38.69 22.11 -28.58
C LEU A 61 -38.42 23.35 -29.45
N GLN A 62 -37.19 23.87 -29.48
CA GLN A 62 -36.78 24.97 -30.35
C GLN A 62 -36.54 24.54 -31.80
N SER A 63 -35.98 23.35 -32.06
CA SER A 63 -35.82 22.86 -33.45
C SER A 63 -37.17 22.64 -34.15
N LEU A 64 -38.24 22.44 -33.38
CA LEU A 64 -39.63 22.36 -33.87
C LEU A 64 -40.29 23.71 -34.18
N GLU A 65 -39.61 24.86 -34.01
CA GLU A 65 -40.23 26.20 -34.22
C GLU A 65 -40.62 26.53 -35.67
N ASN A 66 -40.09 25.79 -36.64
CA ASN A 66 -40.34 26.02 -38.07
C ASN A 66 -41.49 25.18 -38.65
N SER A 67 -42.25 24.46 -37.82
CA SER A 67 -43.34 23.61 -38.30
C SER A 67 -44.68 24.37 -38.43
N GLU A 68 -45.34 24.25 -39.58
CA GLU A 68 -46.65 24.88 -39.84
C GLU A 68 -47.84 24.07 -39.27
N GLU A 69 -47.60 22.89 -38.70
CA GLU A 69 -48.66 22.00 -38.19
C GLU A 69 -49.05 22.28 -36.73
N GLU A 70 -50.34 22.48 -36.50
CA GLU A 70 -50.93 22.73 -35.19
C GLU A 70 -50.83 21.45 -34.33
N ASN A 71 -50.23 21.59 -33.13
CA ASN A 71 -49.96 20.54 -32.11
C ASN A 71 -48.70 19.66 -32.27
N VAL A 72 -47.77 19.93 -33.21
CA VAL A 72 -46.50 19.17 -33.34
C VAL A 72 -45.71 19.11 -32.03
N ARG A 73 -45.61 20.24 -31.32
CA ARG A 73 -44.92 20.32 -30.01
C ARG A 73 -45.57 19.44 -28.94
N GLU A 74 -46.90 19.41 -28.86
CA GLU A 74 -47.61 18.57 -27.88
C GLU A 74 -47.44 17.07 -28.19
N GLN A 75 -47.42 16.71 -29.49
CA GLN A 75 -47.14 15.34 -29.93
C GLN A 75 -45.70 14.92 -29.62
N PHE A 76 -44.72 15.83 -29.77
CA PHE A 76 -43.32 15.56 -29.45
C PHE A 76 -43.05 15.50 -27.94
N ASP A 77 -43.75 16.30 -27.12
CA ASP A 77 -43.71 16.18 -25.66
C ASP A 77 -44.30 14.84 -25.19
N ALA A 78 -45.44 14.42 -25.74
CA ALA A 78 -46.01 13.10 -25.48
C ALA A 78 -45.10 11.95 -25.98
N THR A 79 -44.38 12.17 -27.08
CA THR A 79 -43.37 11.25 -27.62
C THR A 79 -42.19 11.08 -26.67
N LEU A 80 -41.61 12.18 -26.19
CA LEU A 80 -40.50 12.12 -25.22
C LEU A 80 -40.93 11.42 -23.93
N GLN A 81 -42.15 11.68 -23.45
CA GLN A 81 -42.70 10.96 -22.31
C GLN A 81 -42.82 9.45 -22.57
N GLN A 82 -43.29 9.03 -23.75
CA GLN A 82 -43.38 7.61 -24.10
C GLN A 82 -42.01 6.94 -24.31
N LEU A 83 -40.97 7.69 -24.67
CA LEU A 83 -39.59 7.18 -24.73
C LEU A 83 -38.94 7.09 -23.33
N ASP A 84 -39.23 8.02 -22.43
CA ASP A 84 -38.86 7.95 -21.00
C ASP A 84 -39.52 6.73 -20.34
N GLU A 85 -40.85 6.59 -20.47
CA GLU A 85 -41.67 5.47 -19.97
C GLU A 85 -41.30 4.08 -20.55
N GLN A 86 -40.34 3.97 -21.46
CA GLN A 86 -39.79 2.71 -21.98
C GLN A 86 -38.29 2.51 -21.67
N GLY A 87 -37.63 3.46 -20.98
CA GLY A 87 -36.19 3.45 -20.73
C GLY A 87 -35.34 3.69 -21.98
N TYR A 88 -35.91 4.33 -23.01
CA TYR A 88 -35.25 4.59 -24.29
C TYR A 88 -34.44 5.91 -24.29
N LEU A 89 -34.61 6.76 -23.27
CA LEU A 89 -33.82 7.97 -23.07
C LEU A 89 -32.71 7.76 -22.03
N ASN A 90 -31.54 8.33 -22.31
CA ASN A 90 -30.46 8.55 -21.35
C ASN A 90 -30.42 10.04 -20.97
N TYR A 91 -30.00 10.33 -19.74
CA TYR A 91 -29.91 11.69 -19.20
C TYR A 91 -28.46 12.06 -18.91
N ALA A 92 -28.00 13.23 -19.34
CA ALA A 92 -26.60 13.60 -19.16
C ALA A 92 -26.40 15.07 -18.81
N VAL A 93 -25.47 15.32 -17.89
CA VAL A 93 -24.93 16.65 -17.58
C VAL A 93 -23.46 16.59 -17.97
N LEU A 94 -23.15 17.03 -19.18
CA LEU A 94 -21.83 16.84 -19.79
C LEU A 94 -20.92 18.05 -19.54
N PRO A 95 -19.62 17.85 -19.27
CA PRO A 95 -18.89 16.58 -19.33
C PRO A 95 -19.02 15.68 -18.09
N LEU A 96 -19.75 16.07 -17.03
CA LEU A 96 -19.70 15.41 -15.72
C LEU A 96 -20.20 13.95 -15.68
N ALA A 97 -21.44 13.69 -16.12
CA ALA A 97 -22.08 12.40 -15.89
C ALA A 97 -23.21 12.04 -16.88
N ILE A 98 -23.48 10.74 -16.97
CA ILE A 98 -24.59 10.14 -17.72
C ILE A 98 -25.34 9.17 -16.80
N ALA A 99 -26.63 9.43 -16.55
CA ALA A 99 -27.53 8.49 -15.92
C ALA A 99 -28.13 7.55 -16.98
N ILE A 100 -27.96 6.24 -16.74
CA ILE A 100 -28.41 5.16 -17.60
C ILE A 100 -29.48 4.35 -16.84
N PRO A 101 -30.68 4.14 -17.39
CA PRO A 101 -31.70 3.33 -16.75
C PRO A 101 -31.26 1.85 -16.71
N THR A 102 -31.36 1.24 -15.53
CA THR A 102 -31.07 -0.20 -15.34
C THR A 102 -32.31 -1.07 -15.54
N GLU A 103 -33.50 -0.49 -15.35
CA GLU A 103 -34.81 -1.15 -15.50
C GLU A 103 -35.67 -0.44 -16.57
N LYS A 104 -36.68 -1.15 -17.10
CA LYS A 104 -37.55 -0.62 -18.18
C LYS A 104 -38.55 0.46 -17.75
N ASP A 105 -38.84 0.53 -16.45
CA ASP A 105 -39.76 1.46 -15.79
C ASP A 105 -39.00 2.40 -14.83
N ALA A 106 -37.73 2.69 -15.15
CA ALA A 106 -36.97 3.75 -14.50
C ALA A 106 -37.58 5.12 -14.84
N ALA A 107 -37.92 5.91 -13.83
CA ALA A 107 -38.48 7.25 -13.99
C ALA A 107 -37.78 8.24 -13.04
N LEU A 108 -37.55 9.47 -13.49
CA LEU A 108 -36.87 10.52 -12.73
C LEU A 108 -37.81 11.27 -11.77
N ASP A 109 -37.37 11.52 -10.54
CA ASP A 109 -38.06 12.47 -9.65
C ASP A 109 -37.67 13.92 -9.94
N LEU A 110 -38.52 14.60 -10.70
CA LEU A 110 -38.31 16.00 -11.08
C LEU A 110 -38.71 17.02 -9.98
N ASN A 111 -39.13 16.55 -8.79
CA ASN A 111 -39.46 17.40 -7.64
C ASN A 111 -38.18 17.86 -6.91
N SER A 112 -37.46 18.81 -7.51
CA SER A 112 -36.25 19.39 -6.89
C SER A 112 -36.53 20.09 -5.55
N PRO A 113 -35.68 19.90 -4.52
CA PRO A 113 -35.85 20.52 -3.21
C PRO A 113 -35.53 22.02 -3.27
N ASN A 114 -35.87 22.77 -2.22
CA ASN A 114 -35.42 24.16 -2.09
C ASN A 114 -33.92 24.22 -1.74
N TRP A 115 -33.05 24.07 -2.75
CA TRP A 115 -31.59 24.07 -2.64
C TRP A 115 -31.00 25.29 -1.91
N GLY A 116 -31.74 26.41 -1.80
CA GLY A 116 -31.33 27.59 -1.03
C GLY A 116 -31.53 27.47 0.50
N GLN A 117 -32.13 26.37 0.97
CA GLN A 117 -32.41 26.10 2.39
C GLN A 117 -32.10 24.65 2.80
N ALA A 118 -32.16 23.70 1.87
CA ALA A 118 -31.77 22.32 2.12
C ALA A 118 -30.25 22.17 2.29
N LYS A 119 -29.84 21.36 3.27
CA LYS A 119 -28.58 20.62 3.20
C LYS A 119 -28.85 19.28 2.52
N VAL A 120 -27.87 18.82 1.74
CA VAL A 120 -28.01 17.65 0.87
C VAL A 120 -26.76 16.77 0.99
N SER A 121 -26.97 15.46 0.99
CA SER A 121 -25.92 14.43 1.05
C SER A 121 -26.26 13.27 0.13
N LEU A 122 -25.27 12.43 -0.18
CA LEU A 122 -25.51 11.10 -0.77
C LEU A 122 -26.31 10.22 0.20
N LEU A 123 -27.19 9.39 -0.34
CA LEU A 123 -27.85 8.34 0.43
C LEU A 123 -26.82 7.30 0.93
N PRO A 124 -26.91 6.79 2.18
CA PRO A 124 -25.96 5.80 2.70
C PRO A 124 -25.91 4.47 1.94
N SER A 125 -26.91 4.20 1.08
CA SER A 125 -26.99 3.03 0.21
C SER A 125 -26.23 3.20 -1.11
N VAL A 126 -25.66 4.38 -1.39
CA VAL A 126 -24.92 4.64 -2.63
C VAL A 126 -23.52 4.06 -2.55
N SER A 127 -23.22 3.11 -3.43
CA SER A 127 -21.86 2.67 -3.71
C SER A 127 -21.28 3.44 -4.89
N GLN A 128 -19.98 3.75 -4.82
CA GLN A 128 -19.20 4.22 -5.95
C GLN A 128 -18.23 3.12 -6.38
N SER A 129 -18.41 2.57 -7.57
CA SER A 129 -17.70 1.39 -8.08
C SER A 129 -17.03 1.66 -9.43
N PRO A 130 -15.94 0.95 -9.78
CA PRO A 130 -15.42 0.93 -11.14
C PRO A 130 -16.25 -0.05 -12.00
N TYR A 131 -16.80 0.41 -13.12
CA TYR A 131 -17.54 -0.41 -14.08
C TYR A 131 -17.10 -0.08 -15.51
N SER A 132 -16.68 -1.10 -16.27
CA SER A 132 -16.23 -0.96 -17.67
C SER A 132 -15.20 0.18 -17.92
N GLY A 133 -14.29 0.41 -16.96
CA GLY A 133 -13.25 1.43 -17.05
C GLY A 133 -13.67 2.86 -16.66
N LYS A 134 -14.90 3.06 -16.18
CA LYS A 134 -15.39 4.34 -15.64
C LYS A 134 -15.79 4.18 -14.16
N MET A 135 -15.85 5.29 -13.44
CA MET A 135 -16.50 5.31 -12.12
C MET A 135 -18.00 5.44 -12.28
N VAL A 136 -18.77 4.67 -11.52
CA VAL A 136 -20.23 4.71 -11.53
C VAL A 136 -20.77 4.84 -10.12
N LEU A 137 -21.94 5.47 -9.98
CA LEU A 137 -22.75 5.40 -8.76
C LEU A 137 -23.88 4.39 -8.97
N GLU A 138 -24.06 3.53 -7.98
CA GLU A 138 -25.14 2.54 -7.91
C GLU A 138 -25.80 2.60 -6.53
N SER A 139 -27.08 2.24 -6.44
CA SER A 139 -27.83 2.20 -5.19
C SER A 139 -28.95 1.16 -5.31
N PRO A 140 -29.20 0.30 -4.30
CA PRO A 140 -30.31 -0.65 -4.30
C PRO A 140 -31.69 0.04 -4.22
N HIS A 141 -31.73 1.37 -4.14
CA HIS A 141 -32.93 2.19 -4.16
C HIS A 141 -33.07 3.05 -5.43
N SER A 142 -32.17 2.91 -6.40
CA SER A 142 -32.24 3.61 -7.70
C SER A 142 -32.41 2.63 -8.86
N LYS A 143 -33.29 3.00 -9.82
CA LYS A 143 -33.41 2.35 -11.13
C LYS A 143 -32.45 2.92 -12.19
N TYR A 144 -31.44 3.68 -11.76
CA TYR A 144 -30.41 4.27 -12.62
C TYR A 144 -29.01 3.92 -12.11
N ARG A 145 -28.08 3.75 -13.05
CA ARG A 145 -26.64 3.81 -12.82
C ARG A 145 -26.14 5.15 -13.33
N VAL A 146 -25.44 5.92 -12.50
CA VAL A 146 -24.87 7.22 -12.92
C VAL A 146 -23.39 7.03 -13.23
N GLU A 147 -23.04 6.93 -14.51
CA GLU A 147 -21.64 6.93 -14.95
C GLU A 147 -21.04 8.33 -14.82
N LEU A 148 -20.02 8.46 -13.97
CA LEU A 148 -19.21 9.67 -13.83
C LEU A 148 -18.15 9.65 -14.95
N GLN A 149 -18.28 10.59 -15.91
CA GLN A 149 -17.40 10.66 -17.08
C GLN A 149 -16.15 11.54 -16.84
N ASP A 150 -16.16 12.33 -15.76
CA ASP A 150 -15.17 13.39 -15.49
C ASP A 150 -14.82 13.41 -13.99
N TRP A 151 -13.54 13.61 -13.67
CA TRP A 151 -13.05 13.61 -12.29
C TRP A 151 -13.74 14.68 -11.41
N ARG A 152 -14.22 15.78 -12.01
CA ARG A 152 -14.93 16.86 -11.32
C ARG A 152 -16.29 16.41 -10.80
N ALA A 153 -16.91 15.41 -11.43
CA ALA A 153 -18.13 14.77 -10.93
C ALA A 153 -17.82 13.98 -9.64
N SER A 154 -16.76 13.16 -9.66
CA SER A 154 -16.28 12.46 -8.46
C SER A 154 -15.87 13.41 -7.32
N ALA A 155 -15.29 14.58 -7.65
CA ALA A 155 -14.94 15.61 -6.66
C ALA A 155 -16.18 16.28 -6.02
N LEU A 156 -17.28 16.44 -6.76
CA LEU A 156 -18.56 16.89 -6.20
C LEU A 156 -19.24 15.80 -5.36
N VAL A 157 -19.22 14.54 -5.83
CA VAL A 157 -19.69 13.36 -5.08
C VAL A 157 -18.99 13.25 -3.73
N ALA A 158 -17.65 13.40 -3.69
CA ALA A 158 -16.88 13.35 -2.45
C ALA A 158 -17.28 14.42 -1.42
N GLN A 159 -17.72 15.60 -1.85
CA GLN A 159 -18.22 16.65 -0.95
C GLN A 159 -19.58 16.31 -0.32
N LEU A 160 -20.41 15.55 -1.05
CA LEU A 160 -21.75 15.11 -0.63
C LEU A 160 -21.73 13.90 0.32
N ALA A 161 -20.55 13.37 0.66
CA ALA A 161 -20.37 12.33 1.68
C ALA A 161 -20.71 12.81 3.12
N GLN A 162 -20.97 14.11 3.30
CA GLN A 162 -21.60 14.70 4.49
C GLN A 162 -22.63 15.76 4.03
N PRO A 163 -23.66 16.08 4.84
CA PRO A 163 -24.67 17.08 4.46
C PRO A 163 -24.09 18.49 4.27
N GLN A 164 -24.06 18.97 3.03
CA GLN A 164 -23.62 20.33 2.65
C GLN A 164 -24.80 21.17 2.19
N SER A 165 -24.76 22.49 2.42
CA SER A 165 -25.64 23.42 1.68
C SER A 165 -25.05 23.76 0.30
N LEU A 166 -25.89 24.20 -0.64
CA LEU A 166 -25.45 24.58 -2.00
C LEU A 166 -24.40 25.73 -2.00
N GLN A 167 -24.29 26.51 -0.91
CA GLN A 167 -23.31 27.58 -0.75
C GLN A 167 -21.94 27.08 -0.22
N GLN A 168 -21.87 25.84 0.27
CA GLN A 168 -20.67 25.23 0.83
C GLN A 168 -20.01 24.22 -0.11
N LEU A 169 -20.77 23.72 -1.11
CA LEU A 169 -20.21 23.02 -2.26
C LEU A 169 -19.27 23.95 -3.03
N THR A 170 -18.04 23.49 -3.25
CA THR A 170 -17.01 24.17 -4.04
C THR A 170 -16.82 23.43 -5.37
N PRO A 171 -17.40 23.92 -6.48
CA PRO A 171 -17.15 23.36 -7.80
C PRO A 171 -15.64 23.36 -8.11
N PRO A 172 -15.08 22.27 -8.67
CA PRO A 172 -13.70 22.25 -9.14
C PRO A 172 -13.42 23.34 -10.19
N PRO A 173 -12.14 23.72 -10.39
CA PRO A 173 -11.77 24.71 -11.40
C PRO A 173 -12.37 24.45 -12.78
N GLN A 174 -12.66 25.54 -13.49
CA GLN A 174 -13.33 25.55 -14.81
C GLN A 174 -14.78 25.01 -14.83
N LEU A 175 -15.33 24.51 -13.72
CA LEU A 175 -16.73 24.05 -13.67
C LEU A 175 -17.68 25.19 -13.28
N GLY A 176 -18.59 25.55 -14.19
CA GLY A 176 -19.60 26.57 -13.92
C GLY A 176 -20.61 26.17 -12.84
N PRO A 177 -21.10 27.11 -12.00
CA PRO A 177 -22.07 26.81 -10.96
C PRO A 177 -23.40 26.28 -11.52
N GLU A 178 -23.77 26.67 -12.75
CA GLU A 178 -24.92 26.13 -13.46
C GLU A 178 -24.75 24.62 -13.76
N THR A 179 -23.59 24.20 -14.25
CA THR A 179 -23.29 22.78 -14.54
C THR A 179 -23.20 21.95 -13.26
N ALA A 180 -22.64 22.50 -12.17
CA ALA A 180 -22.65 21.85 -10.86
C ALA A 180 -24.08 21.70 -10.31
N TYR A 181 -24.94 22.73 -10.46
CA TYR A 181 -26.34 22.66 -10.09
C TYR A 181 -27.13 21.65 -10.94
N GLN A 182 -26.88 21.59 -12.25
CA GLN A 182 -27.45 20.55 -13.13
C GLN A 182 -27.04 19.14 -12.66
N PHE A 183 -25.78 18.92 -12.30
CA PHE A 183 -25.32 17.62 -11.80
C PHE A 183 -25.98 17.22 -10.47
N LEU A 184 -26.14 18.16 -9.54
CA LEU A 184 -26.85 17.92 -8.28
C LEU A 184 -28.34 17.59 -8.50
N ASN A 185 -29.01 18.26 -9.45
CA ASN A 185 -30.37 17.92 -9.81
C ASN A 185 -30.45 16.56 -10.53
N LEU A 186 -29.42 16.14 -11.29
CA LEU A 186 -29.36 14.81 -11.91
C LEU A 186 -29.26 13.72 -10.84
N LEU A 187 -28.37 13.88 -9.84
CA LEU A 187 -28.25 12.96 -8.71
C LEU A 187 -29.50 12.93 -7.82
N TRP A 188 -30.17 14.07 -7.64
CA TRP A 188 -31.48 14.11 -6.96
C TRP A 188 -32.52 13.29 -7.74
N ALA A 189 -32.72 13.62 -9.01
CA ALA A 189 -33.77 13.02 -9.83
C ALA A 189 -33.58 11.53 -10.09
N THR A 190 -32.34 11.03 -9.98
CA THR A 190 -32.00 9.60 -10.06
C THR A 190 -32.03 8.88 -8.71
N GLY A 191 -32.38 9.54 -7.60
CA GLY A 191 -32.52 8.90 -6.28
C GLY A 191 -31.18 8.58 -5.60
N PHE A 192 -30.16 9.42 -5.78
CA PHE A 192 -28.85 9.27 -5.14
C PHE A 192 -28.62 10.24 -3.96
N LEU A 193 -29.50 11.22 -3.77
CA LEU A 193 -29.38 12.25 -2.74
C LEU A 193 -30.54 12.23 -1.73
N SER A 194 -30.28 12.76 -0.53
CA SER A 194 -31.25 12.96 0.55
C SER A 194 -31.06 14.33 1.23
N THR A 195 -32.05 14.80 1.99
CA THR A 195 -31.94 16.04 2.78
C THR A 195 -31.92 15.78 4.29
N GLU A 196 -31.35 16.70 5.07
CA GLU A 196 -31.50 16.69 6.55
C GLU A 196 -32.97 17.00 6.92
N GLY A 197 -33.82 15.98 6.93
CA GLY A 197 -35.23 16.09 7.35
C GLY A 197 -36.14 14.88 7.07
N ASP A 198 -35.74 13.95 6.19
CA ASP A 198 -36.59 12.83 5.75
C ASP A 198 -36.61 11.64 6.73
N ASP A 199 -37.11 11.85 7.96
CA ASP A 199 -37.56 10.77 8.86
C ASP A 199 -38.88 10.17 8.34
N SER A 200 -38.84 9.18 7.43
CA SER A 200 -40.04 8.45 7.00
C SER A 200 -39.87 6.95 6.74
N GLU A 201 -40.70 6.17 7.44
CA GLU A 201 -41.08 4.76 7.22
C GLU A 201 -40.00 3.65 7.32
N GLU A 202 -39.53 3.39 8.55
CA GLU A 202 -39.14 2.01 8.93
C GLU A 202 -40.37 1.07 8.82
N VAL A 203 -40.46 0.29 7.75
CA VAL A 203 -41.48 -0.76 7.62
C VAL A 203 -41.00 -2.06 8.28
N THR A 204 -41.59 -2.32 9.44
CA THR A 204 -41.46 -3.50 10.30
C THR A 204 -41.07 -4.84 9.62
N ALA A 205 -40.00 -5.47 10.12
CA ALA A 205 -39.77 -6.91 10.01
C ALA A 205 -39.96 -7.56 11.40
N GLU A 206 -40.68 -8.69 11.47
CA GLU A 206 -41.11 -9.28 12.75
C GLU A 206 -39.98 -10.02 13.49
N ARG A 207 -39.96 -9.89 14.83
CA ARG A 207 -39.05 -10.63 15.72
C ARG A 207 -39.85 -11.64 16.54
N PRO A 208 -39.64 -12.96 16.37
CA PRO A 208 -40.37 -13.97 17.15
C PRO A 208 -40.07 -13.88 18.66
N GLU A 209 -41.11 -13.93 19.48
CA GLU A 209 -40.97 -13.98 20.94
C GLU A 209 -40.40 -15.33 21.41
N LEU A 210 -39.51 -15.29 22.39
CA LEU A 210 -39.24 -16.42 23.28
C LEU A 210 -39.09 -15.89 24.71
N SER A 211 -39.91 -16.42 25.62
CA SER A 211 -40.21 -15.78 26.90
C SER A 211 -39.23 -16.15 28.03
N LEU A 212 -38.87 -15.14 28.82
CA LEU A 212 -38.29 -15.32 30.15
C LEU A 212 -39.43 -15.33 31.20
N PRO A 213 -39.47 -16.29 32.13
CA PRO A 213 -40.33 -16.22 33.31
C PRO A 213 -39.71 -15.28 34.37
N GLU A 214 -40.55 -14.48 35.02
CA GLU A 214 -40.18 -13.61 36.13
C GLU A 214 -39.81 -14.39 37.40
N THR A 215 -38.98 -13.83 38.29
CA THR A 215 -39.44 -13.26 39.59
C THR A 215 -38.30 -12.73 40.48
N LEU A 216 -38.51 -11.53 41.04
CA LEU A 216 -38.39 -11.09 42.46
C LEU A 216 -37.22 -11.65 43.35
N GLU A 217 -36.58 -10.90 44.27
CA GLU A 217 -36.65 -9.47 44.66
C GLU A 217 -35.44 -9.08 45.57
N VAL A 218 -35.03 -7.80 45.48
CA VAL A 218 -34.45 -6.89 46.52
C VAL A 218 -33.75 -7.46 47.78
N ASN A 219 -32.48 -7.07 47.97
CA ASN A 219 -31.90 -6.33 49.13
C ASN A 219 -30.37 -6.14 48.88
N GLU A 220 -29.80 -4.93 48.80
CA GLU A 220 -29.41 -4.03 49.91
C GLU A 220 -28.60 -4.66 51.06
N SER A 221 -27.26 -4.44 51.09
CA SER A 221 -26.59 -3.63 52.14
C SER A 221 -25.05 -3.80 52.28
N ILE A 222 -24.32 -2.69 52.17
CA ILE A 222 -23.27 -2.20 53.10
C ILE A 222 -21.97 -3.03 53.33
N SER A 223 -20.90 -2.54 52.67
CA SER A 223 -19.61 -2.04 53.22
C SER A 223 -18.63 -2.86 54.10
N GLU A 224 -17.34 -2.64 53.76
CA GLU A 224 -16.13 -2.52 54.62
C GLU A 224 -15.57 -3.71 55.45
N VAL A 225 -14.26 -3.95 55.26
CA VAL A 225 -13.15 -3.99 56.25
C VAL A 225 -11.97 -4.72 55.53
N LEU A 226 -10.92 -4.04 55.05
CA LEU A 226 -9.75 -3.46 55.76
C LEU A 226 -8.84 -4.46 56.51
N ALA A 227 -7.62 -4.63 55.96
CA ALA A 227 -6.38 -5.03 56.64
C ALA A 227 -6.35 -6.49 57.22
N GLU A 228 -5.22 -7.11 57.61
CA GLU A 228 -3.84 -6.61 57.85
C GLU A 228 -2.83 -7.80 57.89
N ASN A 229 -1.52 -7.50 57.96
CA ASN A 229 -0.40 -8.38 58.37
C ASN A 229 0.01 -9.51 57.37
N SER A 230 1.21 -9.51 56.77
CA SER A 230 2.60 -9.54 57.31
C SER A 230 2.99 -10.92 57.84
N ALA A 231 3.79 -11.72 57.13
CA ALA A 231 5.25 -11.59 56.93
C ALA A 231 6.08 -12.04 58.15
N VAL A 232 6.79 -13.17 57.98
CA VAL A 232 7.83 -13.68 58.88
C VAL A 232 8.93 -14.33 58.02
N ASP A 233 10.16 -14.03 58.43
CA ASP A 233 11.45 -14.73 58.24
C ASP A 233 11.39 -16.27 58.08
N GLY A 234 12.43 -16.96 57.58
CA GLY A 234 13.76 -16.52 57.14
C GLY A 234 14.87 -17.49 57.59
N ALA A 235 16.06 -17.45 56.95
CA ALA A 235 17.29 -18.20 57.30
C ALA A 235 17.25 -19.76 57.17
N ILE A 236 18.35 -20.54 57.17
CA ILE A 236 19.66 -20.50 56.47
C ILE A 236 20.39 -21.87 56.65
N ALA A 237 21.19 -22.29 55.63
CA ALA A 237 22.32 -23.24 55.64
C ALA A 237 22.21 -24.77 55.93
N SER A 238 22.88 -25.52 55.03
CA SER A 238 23.86 -26.65 55.22
C SER A 238 23.54 -27.96 55.98
N HIS A 239 23.74 -29.08 55.27
CA HIS A 239 24.73 -30.17 55.51
C HIS A 239 24.91 -30.90 54.14
N GLU A 240 26.10 -31.31 53.65
CA GLU A 240 27.07 -32.32 54.13
C GLU A 240 26.50 -33.77 54.17
N ASP A 241 27.18 -34.85 53.72
CA ASP A 241 28.27 -35.07 52.73
C ASP A 241 28.37 -36.62 52.45
N GLU A 242 29.39 -37.09 51.72
CA GLU A 242 29.81 -38.51 51.51
C GLU A 242 28.89 -39.36 50.57
N THR A 243 29.35 -40.35 49.77
CA THR A 243 30.63 -41.10 49.66
C THR A 243 31.05 -41.38 48.18
N GLU A 244 32.36 -41.30 47.89
CA GLU A 244 33.29 -42.34 47.33
C GLU A 244 32.75 -43.51 46.45
N GLU A 245 33.46 -44.09 45.45
CA GLU A 245 34.78 -43.85 44.81
C GLU A 245 34.93 -44.67 43.47
N GLU A 246 35.94 -44.32 42.64
CA GLU A 246 36.86 -45.12 41.75
C GLU A 246 36.47 -46.52 41.13
N VAL A 247 37.09 -47.13 40.10
CA VAL A 247 38.42 -47.10 39.40
C VAL A 247 38.17 -47.39 37.88
N GLU A 248 38.53 -46.55 36.90
CA GLU A 248 39.78 -46.51 36.07
C GLU A 248 40.19 -47.78 35.26
N THR A 249 40.44 -47.65 33.94
CA THR A 249 41.68 -48.06 33.18
C THR A 249 41.48 -48.30 31.66
N THR A 250 42.57 -48.07 30.89
CA THR A 250 42.76 -48.19 29.42
C THR A 250 43.57 -49.51 29.10
N PRO A 251 44.16 -49.86 27.91
CA PRO A 251 44.55 -49.04 26.74
C PRO A 251 44.58 -49.66 25.30
N VAL A 252 44.87 -48.78 24.32
CA VAL A 252 45.74 -48.89 23.11
C VAL A 252 46.13 -50.27 22.55
N GLU A 253 45.94 -50.47 21.22
CA GLU A 253 46.94 -51.10 20.32
C GLU A 253 46.83 -50.54 18.86
N GLU A 254 47.49 -51.13 17.85
CA GLU A 254 48.02 -50.43 16.65
C GLU A 254 47.78 -51.15 15.28
N ALA A 255 48.47 -50.69 14.20
CA ALA A 255 48.49 -51.11 12.77
C ALA A 255 47.49 -50.39 11.81
N ILE A 256 47.84 -49.75 10.67
CA ILE A 256 48.98 -49.73 9.69
C ILE A 256 48.83 -50.65 8.46
N GLU A 257 48.61 -50.05 7.28
CA GLU A 257 49.31 -50.19 5.97
C GLU A 257 48.71 -49.14 4.98
N GLN A 258 49.45 -48.26 4.27
CA GLN A 258 50.32 -48.44 3.08
C GLN A 258 49.55 -48.90 1.82
N SER A 259 49.76 -48.39 0.59
CA SER A 259 50.72 -47.43 -0.02
C SER A 259 50.05 -46.80 -1.30
N GLU A 260 50.60 -45.92 -2.15
CA GLU A 260 51.98 -45.58 -2.62
C GLU A 260 52.17 -44.06 -2.90
N LYS A 261 53.37 -43.67 -3.36
CA LYS A 261 53.77 -42.30 -3.78
C LYS A 261 54.29 -42.30 -5.22
N GLU A 262 54.21 -41.13 -5.89
CA GLU A 262 55.28 -40.44 -6.65
C GLU A 262 54.60 -39.27 -7.41
N ASP A 263 54.78 -37.97 -7.13
CA ASP A 263 55.95 -37.16 -6.73
C ASP A 263 56.98 -36.94 -7.86
N ASN A 264 56.91 -35.78 -8.53
CA ASN A 264 58.02 -35.11 -9.23
C ASN A 264 57.60 -33.72 -9.77
N THR A 265 58.10 -32.63 -9.16
CA THR A 265 58.23 -31.30 -9.81
C THR A 265 59.57 -31.22 -10.55
N PRO A 266 59.77 -30.33 -11.54
CA PRO A 266 60.55 -29.12 -11.19
C PRO A 266 60.36 -27.83 -12.04
N ILE A 267 60.31 -26.69 -11.34
CA ILE A 267 61.13 -25.46 -11.58
C ILE A 267 60.82 -24.52 -12.79
N SER A 268 60.10 -23.43 -12.45
CA SER A 268 60.27 -21.99 -12.82
C SER A 268 60.50 -21.48 -14.26
N GLU A 269 59.83 -20.36 -14.58
CA GLU A 269 60.54 -19.11 -14.96
C GLU A 269 59.78 -17.84 -14.49
N ILE A 270 60.39 -16.64 -14.64
CA ILE A 270 60.23 -15.47 -13.74
C ILE A 270 59.38 -14.32 -14.34
N THR A 271 58.88 -13.40 -13.47
CA THR A 271 58.36 -12.02 -13.72
C THR A 271 56.96 -11.92 -14.34
N ILE A 272 56.15 -10.87 -14.12
CA ILE A 272 56.37 -9.53 -13.51
C ILE A 272 55.43 -9.31 -12.28
N SER A 273 55.71 -8.32 -11.42
CA SER A 273 54.90 -7.90 -10.26
C SER A 273 54.15 -6.58 -10.48
N GLU A 274 52.93 -6.46 -9.96
CA GLU A 274 52.36 -5.18 -9.51
C GLU A 274 51.41 -5.42 -8.31
N GLN A 275 51.16 -4.40 -7.49
CA GLN A 275 50.45 -4.55 -6.21
C GLN A 275 49.01 -4.03 -6.30
N THR A 276 48.06 -4.81 -5.79
CA THR A 276 46.76 -4.34 -5.29
C THR A 276 46.56 -4.87 -3.86
N ASP A 277 45.80 -4.15 -3.06
CA ASP A 277 45.71 -4.37 -1.62
C ASP A 277 44.91 -5.62 -1.23
N ARG A 278 45.21 -6.15 -0.04
CA ARG A 278 44.54 -7.33 0.51
C ARG A 278 43.16 -6.96 1.04
N GLU A 279 42.11 -7.45 0.39
CA GLU A 279 40.85 -7.70 1.08
C GLU A 279 41.02 -8.77 2.15
N THR A 280 40.37 -8.58 3.29
CA THR A 280 40.34 -9.56 4.38
C THR A 280 39.26 -10.60 4.11
N VAL A 281 39.67 -11.83 3.76
CA VAL A 281 38.76 -12.98 3.68
C VAL A 281 38.08 -13.18 5.05
N PRO A 282 36.74 -13.29 5.12
CA PRO A 282 36.04 -13.61 6.37
C PRO A 282 36.45 -14.97 6.92
N GLU A 283 36.48 -15.12 8.25
CA GLU A 283 36.62 -16.43 8.88
C GLU A 283 35.34 -17.26 8.61
N GLN A 284 35.48 -18.45 8.02
CA GLN A 284 34.33 -19.33 7.78
C GLN A 284 33.85 -19.96 9.09
N THR A 285 32.59 -19.73 9.45
CA THR A 285 31.95 -20.41 10.58
C THR A 285 31.83 -21.91 10.31
N THR A 286 32.20 -22.74 11.29
CA THR A 286 31.95 -24.19 11.21
C THR A 286 30.48 -24.49 11.53
N ALA A 287 29.76 -25.17 10.64
CA ALA A 287 28.42 -25.69 10.92
C ALA A 287 28.49 -26.85 11.93
N LEU A 288 27.87 -26.68 13.10
CA LEU A 288 27.69 -27.72 14.12
C LEU A 288 26.55 -28.67 13.73
N TYR A 289 25.54 -28.14 13.04
CA TYR A 289 24.41 -28.87 12.49
C TYR A 289 24.31 -28.55 10.99
N PRO A 290 24.96 -29.35 10.12
CA PRO A 290 24.87 -29.15 8.67
C PRO A 290 23.43 -29.24 8.14
N HIS A 291 23.15 -28.49 7.08
CA HIS A 291 21.90 -28.51 6.33
C HIS A 291 22.16 -28.53 4.82
N ASP A 292 21.23 -29.10 4.07
CA ASP A 292 21.23 -29.14 2.59
C ASP A 292 21.21 -27.74 1.93
N LEU A 293 20.96 -26.70 2.72
CA LEU A 293 20.81 -25.32 2.27
C LEU A 293 21.87 -24.36 2.84
N ASP A 294 22.87 -24.85 3.60
CA ASP A 294 23.88 -23.97 4.23
C ASP A 294 24.66 -23.16 3.19
N ASP A 295 25.11 -23.80 2.11
CA ASP A 295 25.81 -23.14 0.98
C ASP A 295 24.88 -22.22 0.14
N ARG A 296 23.55 -22.36 0.31
CA ARG A 296 22.52 -21.69 -0.50
C ARG A 296 21.82 -20.55 0.25
N ILE A 297 21.95 -20.49 1.57
CA ILE A 297 21.33 -19.49 2.45
C ILE A 297 22.41 -18.97 3.40
N SER A 298 23.03 -17.85 3.01
CA SER A 298 24.01 -17.15 3.83
C SER A 298 23.45 -16.88 5.24
N GLY A 299 24.22 -17.20 6.28
CA GLY A 299 23.81 -17.08 7.68
C GLY A 299 23.00 -18.25 8.25
N LEU A 300 22.70 -19.30 7.47
CA LEU A 300 21.93 -20.45 7.97
C LEU A 300 22.71 -21.27 9.01
N ALA A 301 23.98 -21.59 8.73
CA ALA A 301 24.84 -22.29 9.66
C ALA A 301 25.00 -21.51 10.98
N GLU A 302 25.20 -20.19 10.90
CA GLU A 302 25.27 -19.28 12.05
C GLU A 302 23.99 -19.28 12.89
N LEU A 303 22.81 -19.36 12.24
CA LEU A 303 21.52 -19.42 12.92
C LEU A 303 21.28 -20.81 13.55
N ARG A 304 21.52 -21.90 12.80
CA ARG A 304 21.35 -23.28 13.29
C ARG A 304 22.33 -23.63 14.41
N ASN A 305 23.53 -23.05 14.40
CA ASN A 305 24.50 -23.15 15.50
C ASN A 305 24.00 -22.52 16.82
N GLN A 306 23.06 -21.57 16.75
CA GLN A 306 22.46 -20.94 17.93
C GLN A 306 21.15 -21.62 18.36
N THR A 307 20.35 -22.09 17.40
CA THR A 307 19.05 -22.73 17.69
C THR A 307 18.62 -23.68 16.58
N LEU A 308 17.97 -24.78 16.95
CA LEU A 308 17.28 -25.69 16.02
C LEU A 308 15.75 -25.59 16.15
N GLY A 309 15.26 -24.53 16.80
CA GLY A 309 13.86 -24.35 17.18
C GLY A 309 13.66 -24.37 18.70
N ASP A 310 12.45 -24.04 19.12
CA ASP A 310 11.98 -24.09 20.50
C ASP A 310 10.53 -24.62 20.50
N PRO A 311 10.17 -25.61 21.33
CA PRO A 311 8.83 -26.21 21.29
C PRO A 311 7.71 -25.26 21.74
N ARG A 312 8.06 -24.08 22.28
CA ARG A 312 7.11 -22.98 22.52
C ARG A 312 6.69 -22.25 21.24
N ILE A 313 7.44 -22.38 20.14
CA ILE A 313 7.07 -21.87 18.82
C ILE A 313 6.18 -22.91 18.12
N THR A 314 4.90 -22.57 17.95
CA THR A 314 3.92 -23.40 17.24
C THR A 314 3.76 -22.92 15.80
N ILE A 315 3.91 -23.84 14.85
CA ILE A 315 3.71 -23.61 13.41
C ILE A 315 2.47 -24.40 12.96
N ALA A 316 1.42 -23.72 12.50
CA ALA A 316 0.29 -24.37 11.86
C ALA A 316 0.54 -24.49 10.34
N ILE A 317 0.24 -25.64 9.74
CA ILE A 317 0.39 -25.88 8.30
C ILE A 317 -0.99 -26.20 7.72
N LEU A 318 -1.56 -25.25 6.96
CA LEU A 318 -2.85 -25.38 6.28
C LEU A 318 -2.61 -25.94 4.86
N GLY A 319 -2.96 -27.21 4.62
CA GLY A 319 -2.58 -27.91 3.39
C GLY A 319 -3.26 -29.28 3.21
N GLY A 320 -2.57 -30.24 2.59
CA GLY A 320 -2.99 -31.66 2.55
C GLY A 320 -2.72 -32.41 3.87
N ASP A 321 -2.89 -33.74 3.83
CA ASP A 321 -2.65 -34.63 4.98
C ASP A 321 -1.29 -35.35 4.89
N PRO A 322 -0.27 -34.98 5.68
CA PRO A 322 1.06 -35.58 5.57
C PRO A 322 1.17 -36.94 6.27
N ASP A 323 2.09 -37.77 5.80
CA ASP A 323 2.39 -39.07 6.40
C ASP A 323 3.32 -38.93 7.63
N HIS A 324 2.71 -38.84 8.81
CA HIS A 324 3.41 -38.80 10.10
C HIS A 324 4.05 -40.14 10.50
N SER A 325 4.00 -41.20 9.67
CA SER A 325 4.65 -42.48 9.97
C SER A 325 6.09 -42.62 9.45
N LEU A 326 6.56 -41.64 8.66
CA LEU A 326 7.91 -41.62 8.07
C LEU A 326 8.98 -41.32 9.13
N SER A 327 10.15 -41.96 9.00
CA SER A 327 11.25 -41.85 9.98
C SER A 327 11.78 -40.43 10.18
N CYS A 328 11.64 -39.54 9.20
CA CYS A 328 11.98 -38.12 9.33
C CYS A 328 11.15 -37.37 10.40
N PHE A 329 10.03 -37.95 10.83
CA PHE A 329 9.17 -37.39 11.88
C PHE A 329 9.32 -38.08 13.24
N GLU A 330 10.13 -39.15 13.37
CA GLU A 330 10.30 -39.87 14.63
C GLU A 330 11.00 -38.99 15.69
N GLY A 331 10.23 -38.50 16.66
CA GLY A 331 10.69 -37.60 17.73
C GLY A 331 10.37 -36.13 17.53
N ALA A 332 9.78 -35.73 16.41
CA ALA A 332 9.29 -34.37 16.18
C ALA A 332 7.99 -34.11 16.99
N ASP A 333 7.80 -32.89 17.52
CA ASP A 333 6.55 -32.48 18.17
C ASP A 333 5.51 -32.08 17.13
N ILE A 334 4.87 -33.10 16.52
CA ILE A 334 3.89 -32.93 15.44
C ILE A 334 2.53 -33.52 15.79
N SER A 335 1.48 -32.89 15.27
CA SER A 335 0.10 -33.31 15.47
C SER A 335 -0.79 -32.96 14.28
N LYS A 336 -1.98 -33.58 14.20
CA LYS A 336 -3.01 -33.27 13.19
C LYS A 336 -4.27 -32.75 13.88
N VAL A 337 -4.86 -31.69 13.35
CA VAL A 337 -6.17 -31.18 13.76
C VAL A 337 -7.00 -30.92 12.52
N PHE A 338 -8.12 -31.61 12.36
CA PHE A 338 -9.00 -31.42 11.21
C PHE A 338 -9.99 -30.25 11.43
N PRO A 339 -10.40 -29.52 10.38
CA PRO A 339 -11.43 -28.49 10.47
C PRO A 339 -12.76 -29.01 11.06
N ASN A 340 -13.49 -28.13 11.75
CA ASN A 340 -14.86 -28.33 12.27
C ASN A 340 -15.11 -29.56 13.18
N GLY A 341 -14.10 -30.37 13.49
CA GLY A 341 -14.28 -31.68 14.14
C GLY A 341 -14.81 -32.76 13.20
N GLU A 342 -14.63 -32.59 11.88
CA GLU A 342 -14.98 -33.59 10.86
C GLU A 342 -14.10 -34.85 10.97
N GLU A 343 -14.63 -36.02 10.61
CA GLU A 343 -13.85 -37.25 10.58
C GLU A 343 -12.87 -37.25 9.40
N SER A 344 -11.61 -37.63 9.66
CA SER A 344 -10.58 -37.78 8.64
C SER A 344 -11.09 -38.56 7.43
N THR A 345 -10.94 -38.00 6.24
CA THR A 345 -11.37 -38.66 5.00
C THR A 345 -10.68 -40.02 4.83
N ALA A 346 -11.35 -40.94 4.13
CA ALA A 346 -10.82 -42.29 3.90
C ALA A 346 -9.38 -42.20 3.35
N PRO A 347 -8.37 -42.78 4.03
CA PRO A 347 -6.97 -42.59 3.68
C PRO A 347 -6.68 -43.21 2.32
N ILE A 348 -5.79 -42.57 1.57
CA ILE A 348 -5.29 -43.10 0.30
C ILE A 348 -4.48 -44.35 0.58
N ALA A 349 -4.65 -45.38 -0.26
CA ALA A 349 -3.95 -46.64 -0.08
C ALA A 349 -2.44 -46.46 -0.30
N MET A 350 -1.62 -47.17 0.47
CA MET A 350 -0.15 -47.11 0.37
C MET A 350 0.33 -47.42 -1.06
N GLU A 351 -0.35 -48.37 -1.70
CA GLU A 351 -0.09 -48.80 -3.07
C GLU A 351 -0.42 -47.73 -4.12
N ASP A 352 -1.31 -46.77 -3.83
CA ASP A 352 -1.69 -45.71 -4.77
C ASP A 352 -0.66 -44.57 -4.76
N TYR A 353 -0.15 -44.17 -3.59
CA TYR A 353 1.04 -43.31 -3.50
C TYR A 353 2.24 -43.93 -4.21
N GLN A 354 2.51 -45.22 -3.98
CA GLN A 354 3.62 -45.93 -4.60
C GLN A 354 3.48 -46.04 -6.13
N LYS A 355 2.26 -46.24 -6.67
CA LYS A 355 2.00 -46.17 -8.12
C LYS A 355 2.28 -44.77 -8.67
N PHE A 356 1.79 -43.74 -8.00
CA PHE A 356 1.99 -42.35 -8.43
C PHE A 356 3.47 -41.98 -8.46
N GLN A 357 4.22 -42.36 -7.42
CA GLN A 357 5.67 -42.17 -7.35
C GLN A 357 6.40 -42.98 -8.42
N ALA A 358 6.00 -44.24 -8.68
CA ALA A 358 6.58 -45.06 -9.74
C ALA A 358 6.40 -44.42 -11.13
N ILE A 359 5.21 -43.92 -11.46
CA ILE A 359 4.96 -43.24 -12.76
C ILE A 359 5.74 -41.91 -12.83
N SER A 360 5.74 -41.13 -11.75
CA SER A 360 6.42 -39.83 -11.69
C SER A 360 7.94 -39.96 -11.82
N SER A 361 8.53 -41.02 -11.24
CA SER A 361 9.97 -41.31 -11.26
C SER A 361 10.46 -42.08 -12.50
N ASP A 362 9.58 -42.57 -13.38
CA ASP A 362 9.98 -43.35 -14.55
C ASP A 362 10.75 -42.50 -15.57
N GLU A 363 12.07 -42.71 -15.71
CA GLU A 363 12.92 -42.00 -16.67
C GLU A 363 12.64 -42.38 -18.14
N SER A 364 11.85 -43.43 -18.41
CA SER A 364 11.48 -43.85 -19.76
C SER A 364 10.23 -43.14 -20.32
N LEU A 365 9.53 -42.36 -19.49
CA LEU A 365 8.36 -41.58 -19.86
C LEU A 365 8.69 -40.07 -19.90
N ASP A 366 8.26 -39.38 -20.95
CA ASP A 366 8.26 -37.92 -20.99
C ASP A 366 7.08 -37.31 -20.19
N GLN A 367 6.98 -35.98 -20.13
CA GLN A 367 5.96 -35.28 -19.35
C GLN A 367 4.52 -35.54 -19.86
N GLU A 368 4.32 -35.70 -21.17
CA GLU A 368 3.00 -35.96 -21.76
C GLU A 368 2.56 -37.41 -21.47
N ALA A 369 3.48 -38.36 -21.65
CA ALA A 369 3.26 -39.77 -21.30
C ALA A 369 3.05 -39.98 -19.78
N LYS A 370 3.72 -39.20 -18.92
CA LYS A 370 3.48 -39.20 -17.46
C LYS A 370 2.10 -38.65 -17.13
N ALA A 371 1.68 -37.55 -17.75
CA ALA A 371 0.33 -37.00 -17.56
C ALA A 371 -0.76 -38.00 -18.00
N GLU A 372 -0.60 -38.64 -19.16
CA GLU A 372 -1.53 -39.69 -19.62
C GLU A 372 -1.55 -40.90 -18.67
N ALA A 373 -0.38 -41.39 -18.24
CA ALA A 373 -0.28 -42.53 -17.32
C ALA A 373 -0.89 -42.24 -15.93
N ILE A 374 -0.70 -41.03 -15.40
CA ILE A 374 -1.29 -40.59 -14.12
C ILE A 374 -2.81 -40.45 -14.25
N THR A 375 -3.30 -39.70 -15.24
CA THR A 375 -4.74 -39.43 -15.43
C THR A 375 -5.56 -40.66 -15.86
N SER A 376 -4.92 -41.67 -16.46
CA SER A 376 -5.56 -42.97 -16.74
C SER A 376 -5.50 -43.97 -15.57
N THR A 377 -4.65 -43.73 -14.56
CA THR A 377 -4.51 -44.59 -13.37
C THR A 377 -5.39 -44.13 -12.20
N PHE A 378 -5.54 -42.82 -11.99
CA PHE A 378 -6.23 -42.25 -10.84
C PHE A 378 -7.48 -41.46 -11.25
N SER A 379 -8.50 -41.41 -10.37
CA SER A 379 -9.55 -40.41 -10.52
C SER A 379 -9.02 -39.02 -10.15
N GLU A 380 -9.60 -37.99 -10.73
CA GLU A 380 -9.27 -36.58 -10.48
C GLU A 380 -9.30 -36.22 -8.98
N GLN A 381 -10.31 -36.71 -8.26
CA GLN A 381 -10.43 -36.53 -6.80
C GLN A 381 -9.31 -37.23 -6.01
N THR A 382 -8.92 -38.44 -6.40
CA THR A 382 -7.78 -39.14 -5.78
C THR A 382 -6.47 -38.41 -6.10
N LEU A 383 -6.29 -37.98 -7.35
CA LEU A 383 -5.09 -37.30 -7.83
C LEU A 383 -4.89 -35.93 -7.18
N SER A 384 -5.95 -35.13 -7.07
CA SER A 384 -5.97 -33.85 -6.37
C SER A 384 -5.55 -33.99 -4.90
N ARG A 385 -6.02 -35.03 -4.21
CA ARG A 385 -5.54 -35.35 -2.86
C ARG A 385 -4.08 -35.81 -2.85
N ILE A 386 -3.67 -36.72 -3.74
CA ILE A 386 -2.27 -37.18 -3.83
C ILE A 386 -1.30 -35.99 -3.97
N TYR A 387 -1.60 -34.99 -4.82
CA TYR A 387 -0.77 -33.80 -4.93
C TYR A 387 -0.71 -33.01 -3.61
N ARG A 388 -1.86 -32.68 -3.00
CA ARG A 388 -1.93 -31.94 -1.71
C ARG A 388 -1.20 -32.68 -0.58
N ASP A 389 -1.34 -33.99 -0.52
CA ASP A 389 -0.76 -34.85 0.52
C ASP A 389 0.77 -35.01 0.32
N ASN A 390 1.27 -34.97 -0.92
CA ASN A 390 2.71 -34.86 -1.23
C ASN A 390 3.28 -33.49 -0.83
N ASP A 391 2.64 -32.39 -1.24
CA ASP A 391 3.07 -31.03 -0.88
C ASP A 391 3.11 -30.87 0.66
N ALA A 392 2.12 -31.41 1.38
CA ALA A 392 2.08 -31.40 2.84
C ALA A 392 3.22 -32.22 3.47
N CYS A 393 3.54 -33.42 2.94
CA CYS A 393 4.68 -34.21 3.42
C CYS A 393 6.00 -33.44 3.25
N HIS A 394 6.22 -32.91 2.05
CA HIS A 394 7.43 -32.18 1.69
C HIS A 394 7.59 -30.96 2.59
N ALA A 395 6.59 -30.07 2.61
CA ALA A 395 6.59 -28.86 3.45
C ALA A 395 6.82 -29.16 4.94
N THR A 396 6.12 -30.14 5.51
CA THR A 396 6.27 -30.50 6.92
C THR A 396 7.68 -31.00 7.22
N SER A 397 8.27 -31.82 6.33
CA SER A 397 9.64 -32.32 6.51
C SER A 397 10.71 -31.23 6.37
N THR A 398 10.59 -30.31 5.41
CA THR A 398 11.51 -29.17 5.24
C THR A 398 11.49 -28.25 6.47
N ILE A 399 10.37 -28.16 7.18
CA ILE A 399 10.25 -27.40 8.43
C ILE A 399 10.82 -28.18 9.63
N VAL A 400 10.31 -29.38 9.94
CA VAL A 400 10.52 -30.07 11.25
C VAL A 400 11.16 -31.47 11.17
N GLY A 401 11.60 -31.88 9.98
CA GLY A 401 12.25 -33.18 9.78
C GLY A 401 13.50 -33.35 10.66
N GLN A 402 13.63 -34.48 11.35
CA GLN A 402 14.61 -34.62 12.42
C GLN A 402 16.06 -34.75 11.90
N PRO A 403 17.07 -34.26 12.64
CA PRO A 403 18.47 -34.36 12.23
C PRO A 403 18.92 -35.83 12.07
N ASN A 404 19.77 -36.08 11.06
CA ASN A 404 20.30 -37.41 10.70
C ASN A 404 19.25 -38.40 10.14
N THR A 405 18.06 -37.94 9.75
CA THR A 405 17.07 -38.72 9.00
C THR A 405 17.20 -38.52 7.48
N SER A 406 16.32 -39.12 6.68
CA SER A 406 16.32 -39.00 5.22
C SER A 406 15.93 -37.62 4.69
N ALA A 407 15.12 -36.87 5.46
CA ALA A 407 14.67 -35.52 5.12
C ALA A 407 14.82 -34.60 6.36
N PRO A 408 16.05 -34.13 6.67
CA PRO A 408 16.28 -33.21 7.78
C PRO A 408 15.75 -31.81 7.43
N GLY A 409 15.06 -31.20 8.38
CA GLY A 409 14.45 -29.88 8.26
C GLY A 409 15.23 -28.77 8.96
N LEU A 410 14.76 -27.54 8.75
CA LEU A 410 15.41 -26.33 9.25
C LEU A 410 15.27 -26.16 10.77
N ALA A 411 14.05 -26.37 11.29
CA ALA A 411 13.63 -26.07 12.66
C ALA A 411 13.02 -27.30 13.38
N PRO A 412 13.76 -28.42 13.51
CA PRO A 412 13.26 -29.70 14.05
C PRO A 412 12.76 -29.67 15.50
N ASN A 413 13.10 -28.63 16.27
CA ASN A 413 12.67 -28.48 17.66
C ASN A 413 11.44 -27.57 17.84
N CYS A 414 10.89 -27.00 16.76
CA CYS A 414 9.61 -26.28 16.82
C CYS A 414 8.43 -27.26 16.87
N ARG A 415 7.31 -26.84 17.48
CA ARG A 415 6.06 -27.59 17.48
C ARG A 415 5.30 -27.35 16.18
N VAL A 416 4.77 -28.40 15.55
CA VAL A 416 3.99 -28.30 14.31
C VAL A 416 2.59 -28.90 14.47
N ILE A 417 1.60 -28.22 13.90
CA ILE A 417 0.23 -28.72 13.78
C ILE A 417 -0.15 -28.69 12.31
N ASN A 418 -0.34 -29.86 11.71
CA ASN A 418 -0.94 -29.95 10.38
C ASN A 418 -2.46 -29.80 10.51
N VAL A 419 -3.04 -28.98 9.65
CA VAL A 419 -4.48 -28.76 9.52
C VAL A 419 -4.90 -29.16 8.10
N PRO A 420 -5.26 -30.44 7.87
CA PRO A 420 -5.56 -30.94 6.54
C PRO A 420 -6.90 -30.38 6.03
N LEU A 421 -6.85 -29.67 4.90
CA LEU A 421 -8.01 -29.10 4.21
C LEU A 421 -8.54 -30.08 3.15
N THR A 422 -8.71 -31.35 3.56
CA THR A 422 -9.12 -32.46 2.69
C THR A 422 -10.45 -33.05 3.14
N VAL A 423 -11.52 -32.77 2.40
CA VAL A 423 -12.89 -33.27 2.64
C VAL A 423 -13.33 -34.20 1.50
N ALA A 424 -14.20 -35.16 1.81
CA ALA A 424 -14.56 -36.23 0.90
C ALA A 424 -15.68 -35.83 -0.07
N GLY A 425 -15.31 -35.63 -1.34
CA GLY A 425 -16.26 -35.56 -2.47
C GLY A 425 -16.67 -34.15 -2.89
N ASP A 426 -15.98 -33.11 -2.42
CA ASP A 426 -16.22 -31.73 -2.80
C ASP A 426 -14.93 -31.05 -3.31
N GLU A 427 -15.01 -30.48 -4.51
CA GLU A 427 -13.88 -29.80 -5.17
C GLU A 427 -13.77 -28.33 -4.74
N GLU A 428 -14.87 -27.74 -4.24
CA GLU A 428 -14.91 -26.33 -3.82
C GLU A 428 -14.26 -26.07 -2.45
N PHE A 429 -13.80 -27.10 -1.71
CA PHE A 429 -13.45 -26.97 -0.29
C PHE A 429 -12.38 -25.90 0.06
N ILE A 430 -11.54 -25.46 -0.89
CA ILE A 430 -10.62 -24.33 -0.68
C ILE A 430 -11.30 -23.01 -1.11
N THR A 431 -12.42 -22.67 -0.46
CA THR A 431 -13.04 -21.34 -0.56
C THR A 431 -12.31 -20.31 0.31
N PRO A 432 -12.45 -18.99 0.03
CA PRO A 432 -11.99 -17.95 0.95
C PRO A 432 -12.57 -18.08 2.36
N ALA A 433 -13.83 -18.50 2.48
CA ALA A 433 -14.49 -18.72 3.77
C ALA A 433 -13.89 -19.91 4.56
N ASN A 434 -13.63 -21.03 3.90
CA ASN A 434 -13.00 -22.19 4.56
C ASN A 434 -11.55 -21.90 4.96
N LEU A 435 -10.81 -21.15 4.14
CA LEU A 435 -9.46 -20.70 4.48
C LEU A 435 -9.48 -19.71 5.65
N ALA A 436 -10.47 -18.81 5.72
CA ALA A 436 -10.68 -17.92 6.86
C ALA A 436 -10.92 -18.71 8.16
N HIS A 437 -11.77 -19.73 8.13
CA HIS A 437 -12.02 -20.60 9.29
C HIS A 437 -10.79 -21.45 9.66
N ALA A 438 -9.98 -21.90 8.70
CA ALA A 438 -8.72 -22.60 8.97
C ALA A 438 -7.67 -21.68 9.62
N LEU A 439 -7.60 -20.40 9.21
CA LEU A 439 -6.80 -19.38 9.87
C LEU A 439 -7.29 -19.13 11.30
N GLU A 440 -8.60 -18.96 11.52
CA GLU A 440 -9.16 -18.81 12.88
C GLU A 440 -8.88 -20.05 13.76
N GLN A 441 -8.98 -21.27 13.20
CA GLN A 441 -8.62 -22.50 13.91
C GLN A 441 -7.13 -22.52 14.29
N ALA A 442 -6.22 -22.07 13.42
CA ALA A 442 -4.80 -21.95 13.75
C ALA A 442 -4.55 -20.92 14.88
N LEU A 443 -5.31 -19.83 14.91
CA LEU A 443 -5.25 -18.82 15.98
C LEU A 443 -5.81 -19.29 17.33
N ASP A 444 -6.64 -20.33 17.34
CA ASP A 444 -7.17 -20.97 18.56
C ASP A 444 -6.36 -22.22 18.96
N LEU A 445 -5.37 -22.59 18.14
CA LEU A 445 -4.35 -23.62 18.41
C LEU A 445 -3.01 -23.03 18.92
N ASP A 446 -3.02 -21.74 19.28
CA ASP A 446 -1.87 -20.93 19.71
C ASP A 446 -0.70 -20.90 18.70
N ALA A 447 -0.99 -20.91 17.39
CA ALA A 447 0.03 -20.79 16.35
C ALA A 447 0.73 -19.42 16.40
N ASN A 448 2.06 -19.40 16.26
CA ASN A 448 2.87 -18.19 16.09
C ASN A 448 3.20 -17.94 14.61
N ILE A 449 3.20 -19.00 13.81
CA ILE A 449 3.36 -18.96 12.36
C ILE A 449 2.26 -19.81 11.74
N VAL A 450 1.62 -19.32 10.67
CA VAL A 450 0.71 -20.10 9.83
C VAL A 450 1.29 -20.20 8.43
N HIS A 451 1.66 -21.41 8.04
CA HIS A 451 2.02 -21.75 6.67
C HIS A 451 0.75 -22.05 5.88
N CYS A 452 0.46 -21.25 4.86
CA CYS A 452 -0.70 -21.40 3.99
C CYS A 452 -0.26 -21.98 2.64
N SER A 453 -0.38 -23.29 2.44
CA SER A 453 -0.16 -23.95 1.14
C SER A 453 -1.47 -24.16 0.38
N ALA A 454 -2.44 -23.26 0.55
CA ALA A 454 -3.75 -23.32 -0.07
C ALA A 454 -3.75 -22.64 -1.45
N TYR A 455 -4.31 -23.34 -2.44
CA TYR A 455 -4.44 -22.90 -3.83
C TYR A 455 -5.88 -23.12 -4.31
N ASN A 456 -6.41 -22.18 -5.09
CA ASN A 456 -7.68 -22.36 -5.79
C ASN A 456 -7.62 -21.64 -7.15
N PRO A 457 -7.89 -22.31 -8.28
CA PRO A 457 -7.97 -21.68 -9.60
C PRO A 457 -9.18 -20.76 -9.79
N THR A 458 -10.27 -20.89 -9.02
CA THR A 458 -11.50 -20.11 -9.24
C THR A 458 -11.51 -18.79 -8.48
N SER A 459 -11.66 -17.69 -9.22
CA SER A 459 -11.75 -16.31 -8.74
C SER A 459 -13.13 -15.98 -8.14
N SER A 460 -13.54 -16.73 -7.10
CA SER A 460 -14.70 -16.35 -6.30
C SER A 460 -14.37 -15.18 -5.39
N GLU A 461 -15.08 -14.06 -5.56
CA GLU A 461 -15.07 -12.94 -4.61
C GLU A 461 -15.86 -13.30 -3.32
N GLU A 462 -16.64 -14.38 -3.31
CA GLU A 462 -17.48 -14.76 -2.16
C GLU A 462 -16.64 -15.25 -0.98
N GLY A 463 -16.77 -14.56 0.16
CA GLY A 463 -15.99 -14.82 1.37
C GLY A 463 -14.60 -14.16 1.41
N LYS A 464 -14.20 -13.40 0.38
CA LYS A 464 -12.91 -12.68 0.32
C LYS A 464 -12.71 -11.73 1.51
N ASP A 465 -13.78 -11.06 1.94
CA ASP A 465 -13.78 -10.23 3.14
C ASP A 465 -13.57 -11.05 4.43
N LEU A 466 -14.08 -12.29 4.51
CA LEU A 466 -13.85 -13.16 5.67
C LEU A 466 -12.37 -13.53 5.77
N LEU A 467 -11.73 -13.82 4.62
CA LEU A 467 -10.30 -14.11 4.55
C LEU A 467 -9.45 -12.89 4.96
N LEU A 468 -9.78 -11.69 4.48
CA LEU A 468 -9.12 -10.45 4.91
C LEU A 468 -9.28 -10.21 6.41
N ASN A 469 -10.49 -10.38 6.97
CA ASN A 469 -10.73 -10.25 8.41
C ASN A 469 -9.97 -11.32 9.23
N ALA A 470 -9.80 -12.54 8.71
CA ALA A 470 -9.02 -13.58 9.38
C ALA A 470 -7.51 -13.29 9.36
N LEU A 471 -6.98 -12.74 8.27
CA LEU A 471 -5.59 -12.27 8.19
C LEU A 471 -5.34 -11.07 9.12
N GLU A 472 -6.28 -10.13 9.21
CA GLU A 472 -6.17 -9.03 10.19
C GLU A 472 -6.13 -9.57 11.62
N LYS A 473 -6.98 -10.55 11.97
CA LYS A 473 -6.94 -11.23 13.27
C LYS A 473 -5.60 -11.94 13.53
N CYS A 474 -4.95 -12.49 12.50
CA CYS A 474 -3.60 -13.06 12.63
C CYS A 474 -2.58 -11.97 13.02
N GLN A 475 -2.57 -10.84 12.29
CA GLN A 475 -1.65 -9.74 12.60
C GLN A 475 -1.93 -9.13 13.99
N GLN A 476 -3.21 -8.94 14.35
CA GLN A 476 -3.62 -8.46 15.68
C GLN A 476 -3.22 -9.42 16.82
N LYS A 477 -3.25 -10.74 16.60
CA LYS A 477 -2.76 -11.77 17.54
C LYS A 477 -1.23 -11.96 17.50
N ASN A 478 -0.46 -11.18 16.72
CA ASN A 478 0.99 -11.31 16.54
C ASN A 478 1.40 -12.70 15.97
N VAL A 479 0.72 -13.11 14.89
CA VAL A 479 0.91 -14.39 14.20
C VAL A 479 1.31 -14.15 12.75
N LEU A 480 2.45 -14.72 12.33
CA LEU A 480 2.99 -14.55 10.99
C LEU A 480 2.35 -15.52 9.99
N VAL A 481 1.62 -15.03 9.00
CA VAL A 481 1.12 -15.83 7.89
C VAL A 481 2.15 -15.83 6.75
N ILE A 482 2.50 -17.01 6.23
CA ILE A 482 3.49 -17.21 5.16
C ILE A 482 2.82 -18.00 4.03
N SER A 483 2.96 -17.54 2.79
CA SER A 483 2.25 -18.13 1.64
C SER A 483 3.11 -18.05 0.35
N PRO A 484 3.16 -19.12 -0.48
CA PRO A 484 3.91 -19.14 -1.74
C PRO A 484 3.21 -18.32 -2.83
N THR A 485 3.94 -17.61 -3.69
CA THR A 485 3.33 -16.76 -4.74
C THR A 485 2.54 -17.58 -5.78
N GLY A 486 3.15 -18.62 -6.36
CA GLY A 486 2.50 -19.49 -7.34
C GLY A 486 3.50 -20.29 -8.17
N ASN A 487 3.00 -21.27 -8.94
CA ASN A 487 3.83 -22.15 -9.78
C ASN A 487 3.51 -22.09 -11.29
N ASN A 488 2.35 -21.56 -11.71
CA ASN A 488 1.95 -21.42 -13.11
C ASN A 488 1.57 -19.96 -13.44
N GLN A 489 1.63 -19.58 -14.72
CA GLN A 489 1.39 -18.19 -15.15
C GLN A 489 -0.09 -17.75 -15.17
N ASP A 490 -1.06 -18.68 -15.27
CA ASP A 490 -2.49 -18.34 -15.41
C ASP A 490 -3.47 -19.11 -14.47
N GLU A 491 -3.07 -20.20 -13.80
CA GLU A 491 -4.04 -21.17 -13.20
C GLU A 491 -3.82 -21.59 -11.73
N SER A 492 -2.73 -21.18 -11.04
CA SER A 492 -2.46 -21.66 -9.66
C SER A 492 -1.80 -20.62 -8.75
N VAL A 493 -2.48 -19.49 -8.59
CA VAL A 493 -2.16 -18.44 -7.62
C VAL A 493 -2.56 -18.89 -6.20
N SER A 494 -1.74 -18.64 -5.18
CA SER A 494 -2.15 -18.90 -3.78
C SER A 494 -3.04 -17.78 -3.25
N MET A 495 -4.19 -18.14 -2.70
CA MET A 495 -5.27 -17.22 -2.34
C MET A 495 -4.87 -16.18 -1.28
N ALA A 496 -3.95 -16.51 -0.38
CA ALA A 496 -3.48 -15.59 0.67
C ALA A 496 -2.25 -14.77 0.27
N ALA A 497 -1.43 -15.23 -0.69
CA ALA A 497 -0.08 -14.69 -0.93
C ALA A 497 -0.01 -13.24 -1.44
N PHE A 498 -1.14 -12.67 -1.84
CA PHE A 498 -1.27 -11.33 -2.42
C PHE A 498 -2.09 -10.38 -1.51
N LEU A 499 -2.47 -10.85 -0.32
CA LEU A 499 -3.28 -10.10 0.65
C LEU A 499 -2.40 -9.45 1.73
N PRO A 500 -2.80 -8.28 2.28
CA PRO A 500 -1.96 -7.53 3.22
C PRO A 500 -1.57 -8.30 4.49
N GLY A 501 -0.33 -8.11 4.96
CA GLY A 501 0.21 -8.69 6.19
C GLY A 501 0.78 -10.11 6.02
N VAL A 502 0.59 -10.75 4.86
CA VAL A 502 1.16 -12.06 4.53
C VAL A 502 2.59 -11.89 4.04
N LEU A 503 3.51 -12.74 4.50
CA LEU A 503 4.85 -12.86 3.93
C LEU A 503 4.79 -13.74 2.68
N SER A 504 4.79 -13.11 1.50
CA SER A 504 4.80 -13.82 0.22
C SER A 504 6.17 -14.44 -0.04
N VAL A 505 6.23 -15.66 -0.57
CA VAL A 505 7.52 -16.33 -0.85
C VAL A 505 7.61 -16.78 -2.31
N GLY A 506 8.64 -16.29 -3.01
CA GLY A 506 9.00 -16.72 -4.37
C GLY A 506 10.25 -17.61 -4.40
N ALA A 507 10.45 -18.31 -5.52
CA ALA A 507 11.46 -19.35 -5.67
C ALA A 507 12.66 -18.95 -6.53
N LEU A 508 13.86 -19.21 -6.02
CA LEU A 508 15.13 -19.12 -6.75
C LEU A 508 15.61 -20.48 -7.25
N THR A 509 16.25 -20.49 -8.43
CA THR A 509 16.97 -21.63 -9.01
C THR A 509 18.29 -21.92 -8.26
N SER A 510 19.02 -22.94 -8.70
CA SER A 510 20.40 -23.22 -8.26
C SER A 510 21.33 -22.04 -8.49
N ASP A 511 21.06 -21.26 -9.54
CA ASP A 511 21.95 -20.24 -10.07
C ASP A 511 21.61 -18.84 -9.50
N GLY A 512 20.70 -18.78 -8.52
CA GLY A 512 20.24 -17.54 -7.89
C GLY A 512 19.29 -16.71 -8.75
N LEU A 513 18.78 -17.26 -9.86
CA LEU A 513 17.79 -16.63 -10.74
C LEU A 513 16.36 -16.93 -10.25
N PRO A 514 15.38 -16.06 -10.50
CA PRO A 514 13.98 -16.32 -10.15
C PRO A 514 13.36 -17.28 -11.17
N TYR A 515 12.45 -18.14 -10.72
CA TYR A 515 11.62 -18.89 -11.66
C TYR A 515 10.62 -17.97 -12.36
N LYS A 516 10.47 -18.08 -13.70
CA LYS A 516 9.54 -17.29 -14.54
C LYS A 516 8.03 -17.47 -14.26
N TYR A 517 7.69 -18.12 -13.17
CA TYR A 517 6.33 -18.27 -12.64
C TYR A 517 6.18 -17.72 -11.22
N SER A 518 7.28 -17.33 -10.54
CA SER A 518 7.25 -16.63 -9.25
C SER A 518 6.84 -15.15 -9.41
N HIS A 519 5.92 -14.86 -10.33
CA HIS A 519 5.39 -13.52 -10.51
C HIS A 519 4.70 -13.07 -9.23
N GLY A 520 5.25 -12.03 -8.60
CA GLY A 520 4.36 -11.03 -7.99
C GLY A 520 3.58 -10.39 -9.13
N THR A 521 2.25 -10.34 -9.04
CA THR A 521 1.47 -9.48 -9.92
C THR A 521 1.94 -8.04 -9.70
N SER A 522 2.24 -7.31 -10.78
CA SER A 522 2.69 -5.90 -10.72
C SER A 522 1.74 -4.98 -9.94
N ASP A 523 0.50 -5.44 -9.78
CA ASP A 523 -0.65 -4.69 -9.26
C ASP A 523 -1.05 -5.17 -7.84
N GLY A 524 -0.27 -6.06 -7.21
CA GLY A 524 -0.62 -6.74 -5.94
C GLY A 524 0.43 -6.61 -4.82
N ASN A 525 0.04 -6.98 -3.59
CA ASN A 525 0.84 -6.67 -2.39
C ASN A 525 2.17 -7.46 -2.29
N SER A 526 2.32 -8.58 -3.00
CA SER A 526 3.51 -9.43 -2.95
C SER A 526 4.78 -8.75 -3.45
N ALA A 527 4.68 -7.70 -4.27
CA ALA A 527 5.84 -6.89 -4.65
C ALA A 527 6.38 -6.04 -3.48
N LEU A 528 5.54 -5.75 -2.47
CA LEU A 528 5.86 -4.95 -1.28
C LEU A 528 6.17 -5.83 -0.06
N GLU A 529 5.51 -6.98 0.06
CA GLU A 529 5.58 -7.88 1.24
C GLU A 529 6.20 -9.25 0.96
N GLY A 530 6.80 -9.43 -0.22
CA GLY A 530 7.36 -10.71 -0.67
C GLY A 530 8.89 -10.81 -0.64
N ILE A 531 9.39 -12.02 -0.44
CA ILE A 531 10.83 -12.34 -0.32
C ILE A 531 11.21 -13.60 -1.12
N MET A 532 12.46 -13.65 -1.59
CA MET A 532 12.99 -14.77 -2.37
C MET A 532 13.90 -15.68 -1.55
N VAL A 533 13.73 -16.99 -1.72
CA VAL A 533 14.57 -18.03 -1.12
C VAL A 533 14.88 -19.14 -2.13
N PRO A 534 15.90 -19.99 -1.88
CA PRO A 534 16.11 -21.20 -2.67
C PRO A 534 14.82 -22.03 -2.78
N GLY A 535 14.38 -22.28 -4.01
CA GLY A 535 13.15 -23.01 -4.33
C GLY A 535 13.32 -24.05 -5.44
N SER A 536 14.55 -24.34 -5.86
CA SER A 536 14.89 -25.48 -6.70
C SER A 536 15.56 -26.59 -5.89
N ASP A 537 15.41 -27.83 -6.34
CA ASP A 537 16.15 -28.99 -5.81
C ASP A 537 16.02 -29.17 -4.28
N ILE A 538 14.89 -28.75 -3.70
CA ILE A 538 14.67 -28.74 -2.25
C ILE A 538 14.32 -30.15 -1.78
N LEU A 539 15.13 -30.69 -0.87
CA LEU A 539 14.94 -32.01 -0.29
C LEU A 539 13.75 -32.03 0.69
N GLY A 540 12.93 -33.08 0.60
CA GLY A 540 11.84 -33.34 1.54
C GLY A 540 11.29 -34.76 1.42
N ALA A 541 10.35 -35.09 2.30
CA ALA A 541 9.67 -36.38 2.37
C ALA A 541 8.49 -36.47 1.40
N GLN A 542 8.03 -37.70 1.16
CA GLN A 542 6.87 -38.03 0.32
C GLN A 542 6.07 -39.18 0.99
N PRO A 543 4.73 -39.24 0.83
CA PRO A 543 3.90 -40.23 1.53
C PRO A 543 4.35 -41.67 1.29
N ALA A 544 4.24 -42.54 2.30
CA ALA A 544 4.47 -43.98 2.20
C ALA A 544 5.87 -44.42 1.71
N ASN A 545 6.88 -43.53 1.72
CA ASN A 545 8.20 -43.80 1.16
C ASN A 545 9.32 -43.05 1.90
N GLU A 546 10.23 -43.81 2.53
CA GLU A 546 11.39 -43.30 3.27
C GLU A 546 12.48 -42.68 2.38
N ALA A 547 12.46 -42.94 1.08
CA ALA A 547 13.36 -42.28 0.13
C ALA A 547 12.88 -40.83 -0.08
N PRO A 548 13.72 -39.81 0.20
CA PRO A 548 13.33 -38.43 0.06
C PRO A 548 13.27 -38.04 -1.43
N ILE A 549 12.54 -36.98 -1.73
CA ILE A 549 12.42 -36.41 -3.07
C ILE A 549 12.95 -34.98 -3.09
N ARG A 550 13.54 -34.57 -4.22
CA ARG A 550 13.91 -33.17 -4.48
C ARG A 550 12.87 -32.56 -5.42
N LEU A 551 12.31 -31.43 -5.02
CA LEU A 551 11.24 -30.73 -5.74
C LEU A 551 11.64 -29.28 -6.04
N GLN A 552 10.84 -28.61 -6.87
CA GLN A 552 11.03 -27.19 -7.22
C GLN A 552 9.70 -26.44 -7.31
N GLY A 553 9.69 -25.16 -6.95
CA GLY A 553 8.51 -24.29 -6.96
C GLY A 553 8.46 -23.32 -5.80
N ALA A 554 7.57 -22.33 -5.88
CA ALA A 554 7.24 -21.46 -4.75
C ALA A 554 6.64 -22.27 -3.58
N SER A 555 5.88 -23.33 -3.90
CA SER A 555 5.32 -24.29 -2.95
C SER A 555 6.36 -24.92 -2.02
N VAL A 556 7.59 -25.15 -2.49
CA VAL A 556 8.70 -25.70 -1.68
C VAL A 556 9.69 -24.65 -1.18
N ALA A 557 9.57 -23.40 -1.67
CA ALA A 557 10.28 -22.24 -1.14
C ALA A 557 9.61 -21.69 0.14
N ALA A 558 8.28 -21.62 0.21
CA ALA A 558 7.57 -21.12 1.39
C ALA A 558 7.85 -21.92 2.70
N PRO A 559 7.98 -23.26 2.69
CA PRO A 559 8.39 -24.05 3.86
C PRO A 559 9.80 -23.69 4.35
N VAL A 560 10.73 -23.34 3.45
CA VAL A 560 12.07 -22.87 3.82
C VAL A 560 11.96 -21.58 4.63
N MET A 561 11.26 -20.56 4.13
CA MET A 561 11.04 -19.30 4.87
C MET A 561 10.24 -19.50 6.17
N THR A 562 9.37 -20.50 6.23
CA THR A 562 8.63 -20.89 7.44
C THR A 562 9.58 -21.45 8.51
N GLY A 563 10.47 -22.37 8.14
CA GLY A 563 11.52 -22.88 9.03
C GLY A 563 12.45 -21.76 9.54
N LEU A 564 12.92 -20.89 8.64
CA LEU A 564 13.77 -19.74 9.01
C LEU A 564 13.08 -18.80 10.00
N SER A 565 11.80 -18.49 9.77
CA SER A 565 11.00 -17.65 10.68
C SER A 565 10.83 -18.33 12.05
N GLY A 566 10.61 -19.64 12.09
CA GLY A 566 10.55 -20.43 13.31
C GLY A 566 11.85 -20.40 14.12
N LEU A 567 13.02 -20.51 13.45
CA LEU A 567 14.33 -20.35 14.09
C LEU A 567 14.52 -18.94 14.68
N LEU A 568 14.13 -17.89 13.94
CA LEU A 568 14.26 -16.51 14.43
C LEU A 568 13.37 -16.22 15.66
N MET A 569 12.12 -16.71 15.67
CA MET A 569 11.25 -16.60 16.86
C MET A 569 11.75 -17.45 18.03
N SER A 570 12.33 -18.62 17.76
CA SER A 570 12.98 -19.46 18.78
C SER A 570 14.17 -18.73 19.42
N LEU A 571 14.97 -18.02 18.62
CA LEU A 571 16.10 -17.23 19.11
C LEU A 571 15.67 -15.96 19.87
N GLN A 572 14.46 -15.42 19.62
CA GLN A 572 13.85 -14.41 20.51
C GLN A 572 13.62 -15.02 21.91
N LEU A 573 12.88 -16.14 21.98
CA LEU A 573 12.54 -16.82 23.23
C LEU A 573 13.76 -17.37 24.00
N GLN A 574 14.84 -17.70 23.32
CA GLN A 574 16.09 -18.22 23.90
C GLN A 574 17.06 -17.10 24.31
N ARG A 575 16.76 -15.84 23.95
CA ARG A 575 17.43 -14.63 24.44
C ARG A 575 16.52 -13.80 25.38
N ASP A 576 15.56 -14.46 26.04
CA ASP A 576 14.57 -13.88 26.96
C ASP A 576 13.73 -12.72 26.37
N LYS A 577 13.61 -12.63 25.04
CA LYS A 577 12.71 -11.68 24.35
C LYS A 577 11.32 -12.32 24.14
N PRO A 578 10.23 -11.53 24.12
CA PRO A 578 8.94 -12.04 23.65
C PRO A 578 9.02 -12.45 22.17
N ILE A 579 8.12 -13.34 21.76
CA ILE A 579 7.86 -13.61 20.34
C ILE A 579 7.32 -12.32 19.72
N ASP A 580 7.97 -11.84 18.66
CA ASP A 580 7.54 -10.66 17.92
C ASP A 580 7.59 -11.00 16.43
N ALA A 581 6.43 -11.40 15.92
CA ALA A 581 6.26 -11.97 14.59
C ALA A 581 6.34 -10.90 13.50
N GLU A 582 5.81 -9.70 13.80
CA GLU A 582 5.94 -8.52 12.95
C GLU A 582 7.41 -8.06 12.87
N ALA A 583 8.16 -8.07 13.99
CA ALA A 583 9.60 -7.79 13.95
C ALA A 583 10.37 -8.80 13.08
N VAL A 584 10.01 -10.10 13.11
CA VAL A 584 10.64 -11.12 12.25
C VAL A 584 10.30 -10.89 10.76
N ARG A 585 9.02 -10.70 10.40
CA ARG A 585 8.60 -10.38 9.03
C ARG A 585 9.27 -9.12 8.50
N ALA A 586 9.24 -8.05 9.29
CA ALA A 586 9.86 -6.78 8.94
C ALA A 586 11.40 -6.89 8.84
N ALA A 587 12.07 -7.65 9.70
CA ALA A 587 13.53 -7.83 9.63
C ALA A 587 13.96 -8.63 8.41
N LEU A 588 13.19 -9.65 8.01
CA LEU A 588 13.43 -10.43 6.79
C LEU A 588 13.27 -9.54 5.55
N LEU A 589 12.17 -8.80 5.43
CA LEU A 589 11.90 -7.92 4.28
C LEU A 589 12.88 -6.74 4.19
N ASN A 590 13.05 -5.95 5.27
CA ASN A 590 13.89 -4.74 5.27
C ASN A 590 15.41 -5.02 5.14
N THR A 591 15.83 -6.30 5.16
CA THR A 591 17.24 -6.67 4.98
C THR A 591 17.50 -7.55 3.76
N ALA A 592 16.46 -7.94 3.02
CA ALA A 592 16.60 -8.71 1.80
C ALA A 592 17.60 -8.05 0.83
N ILE A 593 18.42 -8.87 0.15
CA ILE A 593 19.42 -8.42 -0.82
C ILE A 593 18.70 -8.17 -2.14
N PRO A 594 18.59 -6.91 -2.62
CA PRO A 594 17.97 -6.64 -3.91
C PRO A 594 18.79 -7.27 -5.04
N CYS A 595 18.12 -7.65 -6.12
CA CYS A 595 18.80 -8.02 -7.36
C CYS A 595 19.60 -6.83 -7.92
N ASN A 596 20.69 -7.10 -8.64
CA ASN A 596 21.38 -6.07 -9.40
C ASN A 596 20.73 -5.94 -10.79
N PRO A 597 20.01 -4.83 -11.09
CA PRO A 597 19.30 -4.66 -12.36
C PRO A 597 20.22 -4.52 -13.57
N GLU A 598 21.53 -4.30 -13.40
CA GLU A 598 22.51 -4.34 -14.49
C GLU A 598 22.82 -5.77 -14.97
N THR A 599 22.42 -6.78 -14.21
CA THR A 599 22.78 -8.20 -14.44
C THR A 599 21.58 -9.14 -14.55
N VAL A 600 20.36 -8.62 -14.44
CA VAL A 600 19.10 -9.38 -14.40
C VAL A 600 18.11 -8.74 -15.37
N GLU A 601 17.60 -9.50 -16.33
CA GLU A 601 16.68 -8.98 -17.37
C GLU A 601 15.30 -8.57 -16.81
N GLU A 602 14.83 -9.25 -15.75
CA GLU A 602 13.50 -9.07 -15.15
C GLU A 602 13.64 -8.82 -13.62
N PRO A 603 14.09 -7.62 -13.17
CA PRO A 603 14.41 -7.37 -11.75
C PRO A 603 13.24 -7.55 -10.79
N ASP A 604 12.02 -7.19 -11.21
CA ASP A 604 10.81 -7.21 -10.38
C ASP A 604 10.41 -8.64 -9.93
N LEU A 605 10.92 -9.69 -10.60
CA LEU A 605 10.75 -11.08 -10.18
C LEU A 605 11.46 -11.42 -8.86
N TYR A 606 12.30 -10.53 -8.32
CA TYR A 606 12.95 -10.72 -7.03
C TYR A 606 12.16 -10.19 -5.83
N LEU A 607 10.97 -9.62 -6.01
CA LEU A 607 10.15 -9.05 -4.93
C LEU A 607 10.97 -8.00 -4.13
N GLN A 608 11.04 -8.06 -2.79
CA GLN A 608 11.95 -7.21 -2.01
C GLN A 608 13.43 -7.65 -2.06
N GLY A 609 13.73 -8.85 -2.57
CA GLY A 609 15.08 -9.40 -2.71
C GLY A 609 15.24 -10.80 -2.11
N THR A 610 16.48 -11.30 -2.14
CA THR A 610 16.88 -12.60 -1.58
C THR A 610 17.11 -12.53 -0.07
N VAL A 611 16.71 -13.56 0.68
CA VAL A 611 16.87 -13.65 2.14
C VAL A 611 18.31 -13.38 2.64
N ASN A 612 18.43 -12.63 3.74
CA ASN A 612 19.69 -12.14 4.30
C ASN A 612 19.75 -12.37 5.82
N LEU A 613 19.91 -13.62 6.25
CA LEU A 613 19.92 -13.97 7.68
C LEU A 613 20.98 -13.20 8.51
N PRO A 614 22.21 -12.92 8.04
CA PRO A 614 23.18 -12.17 8.83
C PRO A 614 22.68 -10.75 9.17
N SER A 615 22.01 -10.10 8.23
CA SER A 615 21.49 -8.75 8.44
C SER A 615 20.19 -8.74 9.25
N ALA A 616 19.29 -9.71 9.01
CA ALA A 616 18.08 -9.89 9.81
C ALA A 616 18.40 -10.21 11.28
N MET A 617 19.34 -11.14 11.54
CA MET A 617 19.82 -11.46 12.89
C MET A 617 20.43 -10.23 13.58
N LYS A 618 21.30 -9.49 12.88
CA LYS A 618 21.92 -8.27 13.41
C LYS A 618 20.89 -7.21 13.81
N LEU A 619 19.83 -7.05 13.01
CA LEU A 619 18.72 -6.13 13.29
C LEU A 619 17.93 -6.57 14.53
N LEU A 620 17.56 -7.86 14.62
CA LEU A 620 16.77 -8.44 15.71
C LEU A 620 17.53 -8.56 17.05
N PHE A 621 18.84 -8.79 17.01
CA PHE A 621 19.60 -9.30 18.15
C PHE A 621 20.85 -8.52 18.56
N ASP A 622 21.57 -7.85 17.64
CA ASP A 622 22.85 -7.19 17.94
C ASP A 622 22.70 -5.70 18.24
N SER A 623 21.54 -5.09 17.95
CA SER A 623 21.24 -3.75 18.40
C SER A 623 20.81 -3.77 19.87
N GLY A 624 21.41 -2.89 20.71
CA GLY A 624 21.06 -2.70 22.12
C GLY A 624 19.69 -2.04 22.36
N VAL A 625 18.77 -2.24 21.43
CA VAL A 625 17.44 -1.66 21.34
C VAL A 625 16.48 -2.81 21.08
N THR A 626 15.74 -3.24 22.10
CA THR A 626 14.61 -4.14 21.86
C THR A 626 13.43 -3.28 21.41
N ILE A 627 13.10 -3.39 20.13
CA ILE A 627 11.85 -2.90 19.55
C ILE A 627 10.83 -4.01 19.75
N SER A 628 9.66 -3.69 20.32
CA SER A 628 8.52 -4.60 20.29
C SER A 628 7.26 -3.90 19.78
N PHE A 629 6.49 -4.66 18.99
CA PHE A 629 5.28 -4.26 18.27
C PHE A 629 4.00 -4.84 18.91
N ALA A 630 4.05 -5.21 20.19
CA ALA A 630 2.92 -5.79 20.92
C ALA A 630 1.76 -4.78 21.14
N GLY A 631 0.82 -4.75 20.19
CA GLY A 631 -0.40 -3.93 20.21
C GLY A 631 -0.21 -2.50 19.70
N ASP A 632 -1.14 -1.60 20.04
CA ASP A 632 -1.20 -0.19 19.58
C ASP A 632 0.00 0.72 19.95
N ARG A 633 1.13 0.16 20.39
CA ARG A 633 2.32 0.90 20.82
C ARG A 633 3.63 0.18 20.46
N VAL A 634 4.37 0.76 19.52
CA VAL A 634 5.80 0.49 19.37
C VAL A 634 6.52 0.89 20.66
N THR A 635 7.08 -0.08 21.38
CA THR A 635 7.89 0.17 22.58
C THR A 635 9.37 -0.05 22.29
N ARG A 636 10.16 1.00 22.51
CA ARG A 636 11.62 1.00 22.37
C ARG A 636 12.23 0.88 23.76
N THR A 637 12.78 -0.29 24.08
CA THR A 637 13.48 -0.51 25.35
C THR A 637 14.98 -0.57 25.11
N GLU A 638 15.69 0.45 25.58
CA GLU A 638 17.16 0.48 25.59
C GLU A 638 17.66 -0.16 26.89
N HIS A 639 18.52 -1.18 26.76
CA HIS A 639 19.26 -1.70 27.92
C HIS A 639 20.58 -0.93 28.03
N GLN A 640 20.79 -0.28 29.17
CA GLN A 640 22.12 0.22 29.52
C GLN A 640 22.92 -0.93 30.12
N ASP A 641 24.05 -1.27 29.49
CA ASP A 641 25.04 -2.21 30.05
C ASP A 641 25.70 -1.63 31.31
N GLY A 642 24.99 -1.75 32.44
CA GLY A 642 25.47 -1.38 33.76
C GLY A 642 26.53 -2.37 34.25
N ALA A 643 27.80 -1.99 34.14
CA ALA A 643 28.93 -2.80 34.61
C ALA A 643 28.77 -3.20 36.09
N ILE A 644 29.13 -4.45 36.41
CA ILE A 644 28.97 -5.04 37.75
C ILE A 644 29.86 -4.31 38.77
N ALA A 645 29.24 -3.43 39.57
CA ALA A 645 29.87 -2.81 40.74
C ALA A 645 28.83 -2.59 41.86
N SER A 646 29.18 -2.93 43.10
CA SER A 646 28.23 -3.00 44.23
C SER A 646 28.28 -1.76 45.13
N ALA A 647 27.12 -1.12 45.39
CA ALA A 647 26.88 -0.34 46.62
C ALA A 647 25.39 -0.04 46.92
N ILE A 648 25.03 -0.32 48.17
CA ILE A 648 23.83 -0.03 48.98
C ILE A 648 23.16 1.36 48.76
N PRO A 649 21.82 1.50 48.83
CA PRO A 649 21.09 2.76 48.62
C PRO A 649 20.93 3.67 49.87
N SER A 650 20.88 4.99 49.66
CA SER A 650 20.37 6.06 50.57
C SER A 650 20.27 7.39 49.81
N LEU A 651 19.10 8.02 49.64
CA LEU A 651 18.28 8.83 50.58
C LEU A 651 18.65 10.34 50.62
N HIS A 652 17.66 11.18 50.32
CA HIS A 652 17.51 12.65 50.49
C HIS A 652 17.66 13.61 49.28
N GLN A 653 16.52 14.29 49.09
CA GLN A 653 16.12 15.58 48.52
C GLN A 653 17.09 16.81 48.53
N PRO A 654 16.70 17.95 47.88
CA PRO A 654 17.64 18.86 47.20
C PRO A 654 17.83 20.26 47.82
N THR A 655 18.76 21.04 47.25
CA THR A 655 18.91 22.53 47.27
C THR A 655 20.14 22.91 46.41
N GLU A 656 20.48 24.16 46.07
CA GLU A 656 19.79 25.25 45.32
C GLU A 656 20.85 26.36 45.01
N ILE A 657 20.61 27.27 44.04
CA ILE A 657 21.28 28.60 43.82
C ILE A 657 22.83 28.66 43.62
N ALA A 658 23.28 28.76 42.36
CA ALA A 658 23.92 29.91 41.64
C ALA A 658 24.81 30.99 42.38
N PRO A 659 25.43 32.01 41.70
CA PRO A 659 25.98 32.18 40.33
C PRO A 659 27.39 32.86 40.28
N LEU A 660 27.80 33.39 39.09
CA LEU A 660 28.58 34.63 38.80
C LEU A 660 30.01 34.56 38.17
N THR A 661 30.04 34.84 36.85
CA THR A 661 30.93 35.78 36.10
C THR A 661 32.46 35.80 36.26
N THR A 662 33.18 35.82 35.12
CA THR A 662 33.87 37.05 34.62
C THR A 662 34.23 36.97 33.13
N SER A 663 34.23 38.12 32.47
CA SER A 663 34.80 38.46 31.15
C SER A 663 35.21 39.95 31.22
N PRO A 664 35.88 40.58 30.24
CA PRO A 664 36.36 40.10 28.94
C PRO A 664 37.86 40.41 28.67
N ASP A 665 38.34 40.18 27.46
CA ASP A 665 39.10 41.21 26.73
C ASP A 665 38.99 41.04 25.20
N ILE A 666 39.29 42.07 24.41
CA ILE A 666 38.88 42.20 22.98
C ILE A 666 40.04 42.61 22.07
N ASN A 667 40.21 41.94 20.90
CA ASN A 667 40.50 42.57 19.59
C ASN A 667 40.80 41.57 18.45
N SER A 668 39.84 41.34 17.54
CA SER A 668 40.00 41.45 16.07
C SER A 668 38.75 40.92 15.33
N THR A 669 38.41 41.55 14.20
CA THR A 669 37.24 41.27 13.36
C THR A 669 37.59 41.46 11.87
N PRO A 670 36.78 40.97 10.92
CA PRO A 670 35.85 39.84 10.99
C PRO A 670 36.11 38.78 9.88
N ALA A 671 35.61 37.56 10.07
CA ALA A 671 35.38 36.58 9.01
C ALA A 671 33.89 36.20 8.99
N ALA A 672 33.42 35.58 7.90
CA ALA A 672 32.00 35.31 7.66
C ALA A 672 31.37 34.43 8.77
N PRO A 673 30.05 34.58 9.04
CA PRO A 673 29.36 33.69 9.97
C PRO A 673 29.37 32.26 9.45
N ASN A 674 29.81 31.31 10.29
CA ASN A 674 29.73 29.89 9.98
C ASN A 674 28.27 29.46 9.75
N HIS A 675 28.05 28.56 8.80
CA HIS A 675 26.82 27.77 8.77
C HIS A 675 26.61 27.09 10.12
N LEU A 676 25.39 27.17 10.65
CA LEU A 676 24.95 26.33 11.76
C LEU A 676 24.83 24.90 11.24
N GLN A 677 25.81 24.04 11.55
CA GLN A 677 25.66 22.61 11.32
C GLN A 677 24.57 22.06 12.25
N PRO A 678 23.57 21.32 11.73
CA PRO A 678 22.60 20.64 12.58
C PRO A 678 23.32 19.54 13.37
N THR A 679 23.37 19.68 14.69
CA THR A 679 24.11 18.77 15.57
C THR A 679 23.18 17.75 16.22
N ASN A 680 23.57 16.47 16.13
CA ASN A 680 23.02 15.33 16.87
C ASN A 680 21.51 15.07 16.75
N VAL A 681 21.04 14.74 15.54
CA VAL A 681 19.85 13.89 15.35
C VAL A 681 20.27 12.65 14.57
N LYS A 682 19.93 11.45 15.06
CA LYS A 682 20.23 10.18 14.38
C LYS A 682 19.18 9.98 13.26
N PRO A 683 19.56 9.77 11.99
CA PRO A 683 18.59 9.64 10.91
C PRO A 683 17.71 8.40 11.09
N SER A 684 16.45 8.50 10.64
CA SER A 684 15.55 7.34 10.57
C SER A 684 15.89 6.53 9.32
N THR A 685 16.14 5.23 9.49
CA THR A 685 16.40 4.28 8.39
C THR A 685 15.12 3.64 7.86
N ALA A 686 13.93 4.06 8.32
CA ALA A 686 12.66 3.60 7.80
C ALA A 686 12.47 4.04 6.34
N PHE A 687 12.33 3.07 5.44
CA PHE A 687 12.32 3.25 4.00
C PHE A 687 11.16 2.45 3.39
N SER A 688 10.12 3.14 2.91
CA SER A 688 8.87 2.54 2.44
C SER A 688 8.74 2.47 0.91
N GLY A 689 9.85 2.62 0.18
CA GLY A 689 9.83 2.73 -1.28
C GLY A 689 9.21 4.02 -1.84
N HIS A 690 8.52 4.83 -1.04
CA HIS A 690 7.90 6.08 -1.49
C HIS A 690 8.85 7.28 -1.50
N VAL A 691 8.59 8.21 -2.41
CA VAL A 691 9.12 9.58 -2.47
C VAL A 691 7.97 10.57 -2.34
N TYR A 692 8.19 11.63 -1.56
CA TYR A 692 7.37 12.83 -1.63
C TYR A 692 8.30 14.03 -1.80
N ALA A 693 8.49 14.48 -3.04
CA ALA A 693 9.48 15.48 -3.41
C ALA A 693 8.84 16.86 -3.68
N LEU A 694 9.65 17.91 -3.51
CA LEU A 694 9.34 19.29 -3.89
C LEU A 694 10.37 19.78 -4.91
N GLY A 695 10.03 20.79 -5.70
CA GLY A 695 11.00 21.46 -6.57
C GLY A 695 10.38 22.22 -7.72
N THR A 696 11.00 22.07 -8.89
CA THR A 696 10.66 22.66 -10.19
C THR A 696 10.77 21.57 -11.26
N LEU A 697 9.77 21.45 -12.13
CA LEU A 697 9.73 20.49 -13.24
C LEU A 697 10.62 20.96 -14.40
N GLY A 698 11.21 20.03 -15.13
CA GLY A 698 11.91 20.26 -16.39
C GLY A 698 11.80 19.07 -17.34
N TYR A 699 12.51 19.16 -18.45
CA TYR A 699 12.67 18.08 -19.41
C TYR A 699 14.10 18.01 -19.94
N ASP A 700 14.51 16.84 -20.40
CA ASP A 700 15.80 16.55 -21.00
C ASP A 700 15.65 15.56 -22.18
N PHE A 701 16.68 15.49 -23.04
CA PHE A 701 16.66 14.67 -24.26
C PHE A 701 17.40 13.33 -24.13
N GLY A 702 18.26 13.12 -23.13
CA GLY A 702 19.16 11.97 -23.01
C GLY A 702 20.25 11.90 -24.10
N ASP A 703 19.86 11.89 -25.37
CA ASP A 703 20.72 11.67 -26.53
C ASP A 703 20.45 12.65 -27.70
N GLU A 704 21.40 12.76 -28.63
CA GLU A 704 21.25 13.64 -29.80
C GLU A 704 20.16 13.24 -30.78
N ALA A 705 19.77 11.96 -30.85
CA ALA A 705 18.78 11.48 -31.80
C ALA A 705 17.36 11.92 -31.40
N ARG A 706 17.04 11.85 -30.10
CA ARG A 706 15.80 12.39 -29.54
C ARG A 706 15.75 13.91 -29.67
N ARG A 707 16.83 14.62 -29.30
CA ARG A 707 16.95 16.08 -29.52
C ARG A 707 16.69 16.46 -30.99
N ASP A 708 17.31 15.76 -31.93
CA ASP A 708 17.17 16.07 -33.35
C ASP A 708 15.83 15.60 -33.94
N THR A 709 15.11 14.67 -33.29
CA THR A 709 13.68 14.42 -33.59
C THR A 709 12.84 15.66 -33.31
N PHE A 710 12.88 16.20 -32.07
CA PHE A 710 12.14 17.42 -31.71
C PHE A 710 12.49 18.60 -32.63
N LYS A 711 13.77 18.79 -32.92
CA LYS A 711 14.27 19.81 -33.86
C LYS A 711 13.78 19.67 -35.31
N GLN A 712 13.22 18.51 -35.67
CA GLN A 712 12.61 18.25 -36.98
C GLN A 712 11.07 18.26 -36.96
N THR A 713 10.44 17.95 -35.81
CA THR A 713 8.97 17.93 -35.66
C THR A 713 8.39 19.29 -35.25
N MET A 714 9.15 20.11 -34.52
CA MET A 714 8.72 21.43 -34.08
C MET A 714 8.53 22.41 -35.24
N ALA A 715 7.46 23.21 -35.16
CA ALA A 715 7.12 24.21 -36.17
C ALA A 715 8.23 25.30 -36.28
N PRO A 716 8.60 25.75 -37.49
CA PRO A 716 9.48 26.89 -37.66
C PRO A 716 8.84 28.20 -37.19
N THR A 717 9.51 28.93 -36.31
CA THR A 717 9.03 30.21 -35.74
C THR A 717 9.52 31.41 -36.57
N GLU A 718 8.72 32.47 -36.67
CA GLU A 718 9.15 33.73 -37.28
C GLU A 718 9.81 34.65 -36.22
N VAL A 719 11.12 34.87 -36.32
CA VAL A 719 11.87 35.76 -35.43
C VAL A 719 12.35 36.98 -36.22
N ASN A 720 11.83 38.16 -35.90
CA ASN A 720 12.18 39.45 -36.54
C ASN A 720 12.06 39.46 -38.08
N GLY A 721 11.04 38.81 -38.65
CA GLY A 721 10.85 38.73 -40.11
C GLY A 721 11.64 37.61 -40.80
N VAL A 722 12.23 36.68 -40.03
CA VAL A 722 13.01 35.55 -40.55
C VAL A 722 12.46 34.26 -39.95
N MET A 723 12.06 33.31 -40.80
CA MET A 723 11.74 31.95 -40.38
C MET A 723 13.00 31.24 -39.89
N VAL A 724 13.00 30.80 -38.64
CA VAL A 724 14.04 29.95 -38.05
C VAL A 724 13.46 28.56 -37.74
N PRO A 725 14.27 27.48 -37.76
CA PRO A 725 13.81 26.18 -37.27
C PRO A 725 13.39 26.26 -35.80
N GLY A 726 12.42 25.43 -35.39
CA GLY A 726 12.00 25.34 -34.00
C GLY A 726 13.16 25.02 -33.06
N ASN A 727 13.18 25.65 -31.89
CA ASN A 727 14.22 25.49 -30.88
C ASN A 727 13.71 24.60 -29.73
N PRO A 728 14.15 23.33 -29.61
CA PRO A 728 13.70 22.45 -28.54
C PRO A 728 14.20 22.86 -27.14
N TYR A 729 15.16 23.80 -27.06
CA TYR A 729 15.60 24.41 -25.80
C TYR A 729 14.82 25.71 -25.44
N ASP A 730 13.82 26.09 -26.23
CA ASP A 730 12.88 27.15 -25.89
C ASP A 730 11.64 26.52 -25.26
N ILE A 731 11.43 26.76 -23.96
CA ILE A 731 10.38 26.12 -23.18
C ILE A 731 9.00 26.47 -23.73
N GLN A 732 8.79 27.69 -24.22
CA GLN A 732 7.52 28.11 -24.83
C GLN A 732 7.23 27.29 -26.10
N GLN A 733 8.23 27.12 -26.97
CA GLN A 733 8.09 26.32 -28.19
C GLN A 733 7.89 24.83 -27.86
N MET A 734 8.47 24.33 -26.77
CA MET A 734 8.24 22.96 -26.30
C MET A 734 6.81 22.77 -25.80
N ILE A 735 6.29 23.68 -24.97
CA ILE A 735 4.90 23.66 -24.50
C ILE A 735 3.94 23.66 -25.69
N GLU A 736 4.11 24.60 -26.64
CA GLU A 736 3.28 24.69 -27.85
C GLU A 736 3.36 23.44 -28.74
N HIS A 737 4.50 22.75 -28.77
CA HIS A 737 4.64 21.52 -29.54
C HIS A 737 3.97 20.32 -28.85
N LEU A 738 4.11 20.19 -27.52
CA LEU A 738 3.53 19.12 -26.73
C LEU A 738 2.00 19.23 -26.62
N ASP A 739 1.47 20.45 -26.45
CA ASP A 739 0.02 20.73 -26.47
C ASP A 739 -0.63 20.27 -27.80
N GLN A 740 0.05 20.51 -28.92
CA GLN A 740 -0.39 20.07 -30.25
C GLN A 740 -0.11 18.59 -30.54
N ASN A 741 0.76 17.92 -29.77
CA ASN A 741 1.22 16.55 -30.00
C ASN A 741 1.46 15.81 -28.66
N PRO A 742 0.43 15.47 -27.87
CA PRO A 742 0.60 14.93 -26.52
C PRO A 742 1.48 13.66 -26.45
N ASP A 743 1.37 12.77 -27.43
CA ASP A 743 2.21 11.57 -27.59
C ASP A 743 3.73 11.86 -27.54
N ALA A 744 4.15 13.07 -27.93
CA ALA A 744 5.55 13.47 -27.89
C ALA A 744 6.07 13.65 -26.44
N ALA A 745 5.19 13.88 -25.45
CA ALA A 745 5.57 13.98 -24.04
C ALA A 745 6.19 12.67 -23.52
N HIS A 746 5.71 11.52 -24.01
CA HIS A 746 6.28 10.19 -23.73
C HIS A 746 7.71 10.00 -24.22
N SER A 747 8.16 10.84 -25.17
CA SER A 747 9.54 10.77 -25.65
C SER A 747 10.53 11.43 -24.69
N LEU A 748 10.14 12.49 -23.98
CA LEU A 748 11.05 13.29 -23.15
C LEU A 748 11.44 12.60 -21.84
N ILE A 749 12.65 12.87 -21.35
CA ILE A 749 13.04 12.56 -19.98
C ILE A 749 12.54 13.71 -19.10
N TRP A 750 11.46 13.51 -18.36
CA TRP A 750 10.96 14.53 -17.43
C TRP A 750 11.79 14.54 -16.15
N THR A 751 12.14 15.74 -15.68
CA THR A 751 13.08 15.93 -14.55
C THR A 751 12.44 16.74 -13.43
N LEU A 752 12.79 16.42 -12.19
CA LEU A 752 12.46 17.23 -11.01
C LEU A 752 13.74 17.75 -10.39
N SER A 753 13.85 19.07 -10.29
CA SER A 753 15.02 19.76 -9.75
C SER A 753 14.69 20.51 -8.47
N LEU A 754 15.57 20.41 -7.48
CA LEU A 754 15.51 21.15 -6.22
C LEU A 754 16.71 22.09 -6.16
N ASP A 755 16.47 23.40 -6.01
CA ASP A 755 17.48 24.47 -6.08
C ASP A 755 18.43 24.33 -7.29
N GLN A 756 17.84 24.10 -8.47
CA GLN A 756 18.52 23.89 -9.77
C GLN A 756 19.33 22.57 -9.89
N ASN A 757 19.42 21.76 -8.84
CA ASN A 757 20.02 20.43 -8.90
C ASN A 757 18.96 19.37 -9.24
N THR A 758 19.11 18.64 -10.35
CA THR A 758 18.20 17.54 -10.68
C THR A 758 18.28 16.44 -9.62
N ILE A 759 17.16 16.11 -9.00
CA ILE A 759 17.08 15.09 -7.95
C ILE A 759 16.40 13.79 -8.42
N TYR A 760 15.50 13.88 -9.41
CA TYR A 760 14.83 12.72 -10.00
C TYR A 760 14.54 12.89 -11.49
N VAL A 761 14.47 11.75 -12.18
CA VAL A 761 13.71 11.60 -13.43
C VAL A 761 12.32 11.06 -13.08
N LEU A 762 11.29 11.71 -13.60
CA LEU A 762 9.91 11.33 -13.37
C LEU A 762 9.42 10.47 -14.54
N GLU A 763 8.94 9.27 -14.25
CA GLU A 763 8.42 8.34 -15.26
C GLU A 763 6.95 8.01 -14.97
N PRO A 764 6.00 8.56 -15.74
CA PRO A 764 4.59 8.17 -15.66
C PRO A 764 4.39 6.68 -15.97
N LYS A 765 3.62 5.98 -15.14
CA LYS A 765 3.35 4.54 -15.27
C LYS A 765 1.91 4.17 -14.90
N GLY A 766 1.43 3.09 -15.50
CA GLY A 766 0.08 2.56 -15.29
C GLY A 766 -1.00 3.29 -16.11
N PRO A 767 -2.29 3.01 -15.84
CA PRO A 767 -3.42 3.51 -16.65
C PRO A 767 -3.57 5.04 -16.69
N PHE A 768 -2.96 5.76 -15.75
CA PHE A 768 -3.05 7.23 -15.62
C PHE A 768 -1.78 7.95 -16.08
N ALA A 769 -0.97 7.30 -16.94
CA ALA A 769 0.27 7.88 -17.45
C ALA A 769 0.00 9.15 -18.27
N ASP A 770 -1.02 9.15 -19.13
CA ASP A 770 -1.37 10.29 -19.97
C ASP A 770 -1.89 11.48 -19.15
N ASP A 771 -2.77 11.28 -18.16
CA ASP A 771 -3.20 12.33 -17.23
C ASP A 771 -2.01 12.95 -16.46
N THR A 772 -0.98 12.14 -16.22
CA THR A 772 0.24 12.56 -15.52
C THR A 772 1.16 13.38 -16.44
N TYR A 773 1.28 13.01 -17.73
CA TYR A 773 1.97 13.82 -18.73
C TYR A 773 1.24 15.14 -19.03
N GLU A 774 -0.09 15.16 -19.04
CA GLU A 774 -0.89 16.40 -19.12
C GLU A 774 -0.61 17.30 -17.91
N MET A 775 -0.62 16.74 -16.70
CA MET A 775 -0.28 17.49 -15.48
C MET A 775 1.17 18.00 -15.49
N PHE A 776 2.12 17.24 -16.05
CA PHE A 776 3.50 17.71 -16.26
C PHE A 776 3.54 18.89 -17.26
N LEU A 777 2.82 18.82 -18.37
CA LEU A 777 2.74 19.92 -19.34
C LEU A 777 2.13 21.19 -18.71
N LEU A 778 1.05 21.05 -17.94
CA LEU A 778 0.42 22.14 -17.19
C LEU A 778 1.38 22.77 -16.16
N MET A 779 2.13 21.96 -15.42
CA MET A 779 3.14 22.45 -14.48
C MET A 779 4.31 23.15 -15.19
N LEU A 780 4.79 22.62 -16.32
CA LEU A 780 5.84 23.25 -17.12
C LEU A 780 5.37 24.59 -17.71
N ALA A 781 4.11 24.67 -18.16
CA ALA A 781 3.50 25.90 -18.67
C ALA A 781 3.37 26.97 -17.57
N GLY A 782 2.80 26.62 -16.41
CA GLY A 782 2.69 27.55 -15.28
C GLY A 782 4.04 28.03 -14.74
N GLN A 783 5.12 27.24 -14.88
CA GLN A 783 6.48 27.68 -14.55
C GLN A 783 7.09 28.65 -15.59
N ASN A 784 6.56 28.70 -16.81
CA ASN A 784 7.01 29.57 -17.89
C ASN A 784 6.20 30.89 -17.97
N GLU A 785 5.06 30.96 -17.28
CA GLU A 785 4.23 32.16 -17.15
C GLU A 785 4.96 33.32 -16.43
N PRO A 786 4.58 34.59 -16.70
CA PRO A 786 5.07 35.75 -15.96
C PRO A 786 4.77 35.66 -14.45
N ILE A 787 5.67 36.19 -13.61
CA ILE A 787 5.55 36.14 -12.13
C ILE A 787 4.27 36.84 -11.60
N ASP A 788 3.70 37.75 -12.39
CA ASP A 788 2.44 38.47 -12.13
C ASP A 788 1.19 37.82 -12.76
N SER A 789 1.32 36.64 -13.39
CA SER A 789 0.21 35.85 -13.93
C SER A 789 -0.48 35.03 -12.82
N PRO A 790 -1.83 34.90 -12.84
CA PRO A 790 -2.54 34.02 -11.89
C PRO A 790 -2.25 32.53 -12.12
N GLU A 791 -1.85 32.14 -13.33
CA GLU A 791 -1.51 30.76 -13.69
C GLU A 791 -0.03 30.43 -13.40
N PHE A 792 0.74 31.36 -12.82
CA PHE A 792 2.14 31.16 -12.47
C PHE A 792 2.30 30.10 -11.37
N ILE A 793 3.27 29.20 -11.55
CA ILE A 793 3.63 28.12 -10.64
C ILE A 793 5.13 28.26 -10.32
N GLU A 794 5.46 28.51 -9.06
CA GLU A 794 6.86 28.64 -8.61
C GLU A 794 7.33 27.50 -7.70
N ARG A 795 6.40 26.69 -7.15
CA ARG A 795 6.69 25.48 -6.37
C ARG A 795 5.74 24.36 -6.79
N ILE A 796 6.25 23.15 -6.92
CA ILE A 796 5.42 21.94 -7.08
C ILE A 796 5.73 20.88 -6.03
N SER A 797 4.78 19.95 -5.82
CA SER A 797 4.99 18.70 -5.09
C SER A 797 4.70 17.48 -5.96
N ILE A 798 5.53 16.45 -5.87
CA ILE A 798 5.40 15.19 -6.64
C ILE A 798 5.45 13.97 -5.69
N PRO A 799 4.34 13.23 -5.52
CA PRO A 799 4.32 11.90 -4.90
C PRO A 799 4.71 10.83 -5.93
N ALA A 800 5.67 9.96 -5.61
CA ALA A 800 6.16 8.93 -6.53
C ALA A 800 6.66 7.67 -5.82
N ARG A 801 6.72 6.53 -6.51
CA ARG A 801 7.44 5.34 -6.01
C ARG A 801 8.87 5.35 -6.53
N ARG A 802 9.85 5.04 -5.67
CA ARG A 802 11.23 4.82 -6.09
C ARG A 802 11.32 3.59 -6.99
N THR A 803 12.22 3.66 -7.97
CA THR A 803 12.70 2.50 -8.70
C THR A 803 14.15 2.21 -8.35
N HIS A 804 14.70 1.12 -8.88
CA HIS A 804 16.13 0.84 -8.90
C HIS A 804 16.81 1.35 -10.18
N ARG A 805 16.07 2.00 -11.10
CA ARG A 805 16.62 2.50 -12.37
C ARG A 805 17.26 3.87 -12.18
N THR A 806 18.28 4.14 -12.97
CA THR A 806 18.76 5.50 -13.27
C THR A 806 18.55 5.78 -14.76
N ALA A 807 18.52 7.05 -15.13
CA ALA A 807 18.50 7.51 -16.51
C ALA A 807 19.66 8.49 -16.74
N GLU A 808 20.34 8.34 -17.87
CA GLU A 808 21.38 9.27 -18.33
C GLU A 808 20.70 10.50 -18.93
N LEU A 809 20.99 11.68 -18.37
CA LEU A 809 20.62 12.96 -18.98
C LEU A 809 21.59 13.31 -20.11
N PHE A 810 21.21 14.27 -20.96
CA PHE A 810 22.03 14.81 -22.05
C PHE A 810 23.38 15.42 -21.58
N SER A 811 23.55 15.63 -20.27
CA SER A 811 24.81 16.02 -19.63
C SER A 811 25.79 14.85 -19.38
N GLY A 812 25.36 13.60 -19.52
CA GLY A 812 26.05 12.39 -19.04
C GLY A 812 25.86 12.14 -17.53
N GLU A 813 24.84 12.76 -16.91
CA GLU A 813 24.55 12.62 -15.49
C GLU A 813 23.50 11.53 -15.24
N MET A 814 23.81 10.58 -14.35
CA MET A 814 22.93 9.46 -14.00
C MET A 814 21.99 9.84 -12.85
N ILE A 815 20.73 10.12 -13.15
CA ILE A 815 19.72 10.54 -12.17
C ILE A 815 18.77 9.36 -11.83
N PRO A 816 18.39 9.16 -10.55
CA PRO A 816 17.45 8.10 -10.17
C PRO A 816 16.03 8.34 -10.73
N VAL A 817 15.41 7.27 -11.23
CA VAL A 817 14.05 7.30 -11.79
C VAL A 817 13.02 6.99 -10.71
N VAL A 818 11.91 7.73 -10.71
CA VAL A 818 10.75 7.49 -9.84
C VAL A 818 9.47 7.37 -10.67
N ASN A 819 8.65 6.37 -10.34
CA ASN A 819 7.39 6.11 -11.02
C ASN A 819 6.29 7.02 -10.46
N VAL A 820 5.67 7.84 -11.31
CA VAL A 820 4.49 8.64 -10.97
C VAL A 820 3.25 7.91 -11.50
N LEU A 821 2.33 7.57 -10.61
CA LEU A 821 1.28 6.57 -10.88
C LEU A 821 -0.09 7.15 -11.23
N ASN A 822 -0.30 8.44 -10.98
CA ASN A 822 -1.53 9.23 -11.22
C ASN A 822 -1.30 10.66 -10.69
N PRO A 823 -2.03 11.68 -11.18
CA PRO A 823 -1.85 13.08 -10.79
C PRO A 823 -2.32 13.44 -9.36
N ARG A 824 -2.79 12.51 -8.53
CA ARG A 824 -3.30 12.84 -7.18
C ARG A 824 -2.15 13.18 -6.23
N GLY A 825 -2.27 14.29 -5.50
CA GLY A 825 -1.23 14.81 -4.62
C GLY A 825 -0.10 15.54 -5.37
N MET A 826 -0.16 15.60 -6.70
CA MET A 826 0.58 16.60 -7.48
C MET A 826 -0.12 17.95 -7.35
N TYR A 827 0.64 18.97 -6.99
CA TYR A 827 0.15 20.34 -6.80
C TYR A 827 1.18 21.33 -7.32
N GLY A 828 0.71 22.49 -7.81
CA GLY A 828 1.51 23.66 -8.10
C GLY A 828 0.99 24.88 -7.35
N TRP A 829 1.87 25.78 -6.93
CA TRP A 829 1.51 26.97 -6.16
C TRP A 829 2.29 28.22 -6.56
N THR A 830 1.64 29.36 -6.34
CA THR A 830 2.24 30.70 -6.25
C THR A 830 2.14 31.24 -4.83
N ILE A 831 3.25 31.73 -4.27
CA ILE A 831 3.25 32.37 -2.94
C ILE A 831 2.35 33.62 -2.92
N PRO A 832 2.34 34.51 -3.94
CA PRO A 832 1.39 35.64 -3.97
C PRO A 832 -0.07 35.19 -3.82
N SER A 833 -0.51 34.22 -4.61
CA SER A 833 -1.88 33.67 -4.61
C SER A 833 -2.27 33.06 -3.25
N LEU A 834 -1.36 32.31 -2.60
CA LEU A 834 -1.58 31.79 -1.25
C LEU A 834 -1.71 32.90 -0.20
N VAL A 835 -0.91 33.97 -0.33
CA VAL A 835 -0.91 35.12 0.57
C VAL A 835 -2.16 35.98 0.40
N ASP A 836 -2.60 36.24 -0.83
CA ASP A 836 -3.81 37.02 -1.12
C ASP A 836 -5.07 36.32 -0.60
N ASN A 837 -5.23 35.02 -0.85
CA ASN A 837 -6.35 34.23 -0.33
C ASN A 837 -6.37 34.24 1.22
N ALA A 838 -5.20 34.11 1.85
CA ALA A 838 -5.06 34.11 3.30
C ALA A 838 -5.26 35.48 3.96
N ILE A 839 -5.03 36.58 3.23
CA ILE A 839 -5.37 37.96 3.64
C ILE A 839 -6.87 38.20 3.50
N ALA A 840 -7.47 37.80 2.37
CA ALA A 840 -8.91 37.98 2.11
C ALA A 840 -9.77 37.36 3.22
N THR A 841 -9.45 36.13 3.64
CA THR A 841 -10.16 35.43 4.73
C THR A 841 -10.23 36.28 6.02
N VAL A 842 -9.13 36.93 6.40
CA VAL A 842 -9.05 37.73 7.63
C VAL A 842 -9.64 39.14 7.46
N LEU A 843 -9.66 39.69 6.25
CA LEU A 843 -10.34 40.96 5.98
C LEU A 843 -11.87 40.81 6.08
N ASP A 844 -12.42 39.69 5.61
CA ASP A 844 -13.85 39.39 5.77
C ASP A 844 -14.23 39.14 7.24
N GLU A 845 -13.43 38.36 7.99
CA GLU A 845 -13.64 38.14 9.44
C GLU A 845 -13.52 39.43 10.28
N THR A 846 -12.68 40.38 9.86
CA THR A 846 -12.50 41.66 10.59
C THR A 846 -13.53 42.73 10.22
N ALA A 847 -14.20 42.61 9.06
CA ALA A 847 -15.27 43.52 8.66
C ALA A 847 -16.49 43.48 9.61
N ASP A 848 -16.83 42.30 10.14
CA ASP A 848 -17.94 42.11 11.08
C ASP A 848 -17.59 42.46 12.54
N THR A 849 -16.30 42.46 12.90
CA THR A 849 -15.85 42.61 14.31
C THR A 849 -15.34 44.01 14.67
N GLY A 850 -14.86 44.79 13.69
CA GLY A 850 -14.56 46.22 13.87
C GLY A 850 -13.38 46.57 14.77
N GLU A 851 -12.49 45.62 15.07
CA GLU A 851 -11.24 45.87 15.79
C GLU A 851 -10.12 46.44 14.87
N ALA A 852 -8.94 46.70 15.43
CA ALA A 852 -7.93 47.56 14.81
C ALA A 852 -7.35 46.99 13.50
N THR A 853 -7.31 47.83 12.46
CA THR A 853 -6.81 47.49 11.13
C THR A 853 -5.36 47.03 11.14
N VAL A 854 -5.14 45.73 10.91
CA VAL A 854 -3.84 45.19 10.52
C VAL A 854 -3.48 45.76 9.15
N ASN A 855 -2.28 46.32 9.00
CA ASN A 855 -1.84 46.88 7.72
C ASN A 855 -1.60 45.73 6.71
N PRO A 856 -2.34 45.65 5.58
CA PRO A 856 -2.26 44.52 4.65
C PRO A 856 -0.87 44.29 4.07
N GLU A 857 -0.10 45.35 3.80
CA GLU A 857 1.26 45.20 3.24
C GLU A 857 2.22 44.50 4.23
N THR A 858 2.19 44.87 5.50
CA THR A 858 3.00 44.18 6.53
C THR A 858 2.52 42.76 6.82
N LEU A 859 1.24 42.46 6.57
CA LEU A 859 0.70 41.10 6.66
C LEU A 859 1.16 40.26 5.45
N ARG A 860 1.14 40.84 4.25
CA ARG A 860 1.68 40.26 3.00
C ARG A 860 3.16 39.95 3.15
N GLU A 861 3.98 40.92 3.56
CA GLU A 861 5.40 40.71 3.86
C GLU A 861 5.61 39.58 4.89
N GLY A 862 4.81 39.56 5.96
CA GLY A 862 4.89 38.55 7.01
C GLY A 862 4.54 37.13 6.54
N LEU A 863 3.46 36.97 5.76
CA LEU A 863 3.04 35.70 5.19
C LEU A 863 4.02 35.20 4.12
N THR A 864 4.44 36.06 3.19
CA THR A 864 5.44 35.74 2.15
C THR A 864 6.77 35.28 2.78
N ALA A 865 7.22 35.94 3.84
CA ALA A 865 8.42 35.55 4.58
C ALA A 865 8.24 34.23 5.36
N PHE A 866 7.05 33.98 5.91
CA PHE A 866 6.71 32.73 6.60
C PHE A 866 6.70 31.54 5.62
N LEU A 867 5.95 31.62 4.52
CA LEU A 867 5.79 30.52 3.58
C LEU A 867 7.13 30.18 2.88
N ASN A 868 7.90 31.18 2.46
CA ASN A 868 9.23 30.94 1.92
C ASN A 868 10.16 30.33 2.98
N ARG A 869 10.13 30.79 4.24
CA ARG A 869 10.94 30.16 5.30
C ARG A 869 10.52 28.71 5.54
N VAL A 870 9.24 28.38 5.55
CA VAL A 870 8.79 26.97 5.70
C VAL A 870 9.24 26.12 4.52
N TYR A 871 9.26 26.66 3.30
CA TYR A 871 9.88 25.97 2.15
C TYR A 871 11.38 25.73 2.39
N TYR A 872 12.17 26.80 2.58
CA TYR A 872 13.64 26.73 2.66
C TYR A 872 14.20 26.08 3.94
N ASP A 873 13.48 26.09 5.08
CA ASP A 873 13.90 25.39 6.31
C ASP A 873 13.65 23.86 6.22
N LEU A 874 12.80 23.37 5.30
CA LEU A 874 12.30 21.97 5.29
C LEU A 874 12.55 21.18 4.01
N HIS A 875 12.69 21.81 2.84
CA HIS A 875 12.74 21.07 1.58
C HIS A 875 13.96 20.15 1.46
N ASN A 876 13.75 18.95 0.93
CA ASN A 876 14.76 17.92 0.87
C ASN A 876 14.43 16.88 -0.24
N VAL A 877 15.28 15.86 -0.40
CA VAL A 877 15.12 14.82 -1.43
C VAL A 877 13.89 13.91 -1.26
N GLY A 878 13.20 13.96 -0.12
CA GLY A 878 11.88 13.34 0.06
C GLY A 878 11.86 11.82 0.16
N GLN A 879 12.97 11.17 0.56
CA GLN A 879 13.09 9.69 0.53
C GLN A 879 12.74 9.00 1.85
N THR A 880 13.42 9.33 2.96
CA THR A 880 13.11 8.71 4.26
C THR A 880 11.74 9.17 4.74
N SER A 881 11.12 8.45 5.69
CA SER A 881 9.82 8.89 6.24
C SER A 881 9.88 10.29 6.87
N ARG A 882 11.00 10.65 7.51
CA ARG A 882 11.17 12.01 8.04
C ARG A 882 11.25 13.05 6.92
N ASP A 883 11.94 12.73 5.83
CA ASP A 883 12.11 13.58 4.65
C ASP A 883 10.77 13.82 3.93
N ARG A 884 9.98 12.76 3.74
CA ARG A 884 8.59 12.86 3.24
C ARG A 884 7.72 13.72 4.16
N ALA A 885 7.82 13.53 5.47
CA ALA A 885 7.04 14.30 6.44
C ALA A 885 7.42 15.80 6.45
N LEU A 886 8.71 16.12 6.27
CA LEU A 886 9.18 17.50 6.12
C LEU A 886 8.68 18.15 4.82
N ASN A 887 8.80 17.46 3.69
CA ASN A 887 8.30 17.97 2.41
C ASN A 887 6.77 18.12 2.42
N PHE A 888 6.03 17.16 2.97
CA PHE A 888 4.58 17.26 3.10
C PHE A 888 4.13 18.29 4.16
N ALA A 889 4.97 18.62 5.15
CA ALA A 889 4.72 19.74 6.05
C ALA A 889 4.69 21.09 5.32
N VAL A 890 5.48 21.24 4.24
CA VAL A 890 5.39 22.42 3.35
C VAL A 890 4.05 22.44 2.63
N THR A 891 3.69 21.35 1.92
CA THR A 891 2.38 21.18 1.26
C THR A 891 1.22 21.50 2.20
N ASN A 892 1.19 20.88 3.38
CA ASN A 892 0.12 21.07 4.36
C ASN A 892 0.13 22.50 4.96
N THR A 893 1.29 23.16 5.06
CA THR A 893 1.35 24.57 5.47
C THR A 893 0.79 25.49 4.39
N PHE A 894 1.10 25.24 3.12
CA PHE A 894 0.58 26.02 1.98
C PHE A 894 -0.95 25.88 1.88
N GLN A 895 -1.46 24.64 1.91
CA GLN A 895 -2.91 24.37 1.89
C GLN A 895 -3.64 24.95 3.13
N ALA A 896 -2.96 25.10 4.27
CA ALA A 896 -3.54 25.65 5.51
C ALA A 896 -3.11 27.09 5.83
N THR A 897 -2.63 27.88 4.84
CA THR A 897 -2.02 29.21 5.06
C THR A 897 -2.86 30.14 5.95
N SER A 898 -4.18 30.19 5.72
CA SER A 898 -5.12 31.05 6.46
C SER A 898 -5.13 30.80 7.98
N ALA A 899 -4.88 29.57 8.42
CA ALA A 899 -4.85 29.22 9.84
C ALA A 899 -3.68 29.88 10.60
N PHE A 900 -2.62 30.28 9.89
CA PHE A 900 -1.45 30.97 10.45
C PHE A 900 -1.58 32.50 10.38
N THR A 901 -2.49 33.04 9.56
CA THR A 901 -2.67 34.48 9.37
C THR A 901 -2.91 35.23 10.68
N GLU A 902 -3.78 34.72 11.57
CA GLU A 902 -4.04 35.34 12.88
C GLU A 902 -2.75 35.51 13.71
N ALA A 903 -1.86 34.52 13.71
CA ALA A 903 -0.61 34.61 14.46
C ALA A 903 0.31 35.70 13.89
N ILE A 904 0.45 35.78 12.56
CA ILE A 904 1.29 36.75 11.87
C ILE A 904 0.71 38.16 11.98
N ALA A 905 -0.60 38.31 11.74
CA ALA A 905 -1.37 39.54 11.94
C ALA A 905 -1.28 40.06 13.39
N SER A 906 -1.20 39.17 14.38
CA SER A 906 -0.97 39.54 15.79
C SER A 906 0.44 40.07 16.09
N GLY A 907 1.34 40.14 15.10
CA GLY A 907 2.72 40.60 15.21
C GLY A 907 3.74 39.50 15.54
N ARG A 908 3.35 38.21 15.49
CA ARG A 908 4.27 37.10 15.75
C ARG A 908 4.97 36.63 14.48
N LYS A 909 6.17 36.08 14.65
CA LYS A 909 6.97 35.43 13.59
C LYS A 909 7.29 34.00 14.00
N LEU A 910 7.55 33.13 13.03
CA LEU A 910 8.00 31.75 13.29
C LEU A 910 9.34 31.75 14.04
N ASP A 911 9.47 30.96 15.11
CA ASP A 911 10.73 30.71 15.83
C ASP A 911 11.30 29.36 15.38
N THR A 912 10.61 28.28 15.76
CA THR A 912 11.03 26.88 15.55
C THR A 912 10.02 26.10 14.71
N ILE A 913 10.56 25.14 13.94
CA ILE A 913 9.83 24.05 13.31
C ILE A 913 10.39 22.77 13.93
N ASP A 914 9.61 22.11 14.77
CA ASP A 914 10.03 20.92 15.50
C ASP A 914 9.24 19.71 14.93
N VAL A 915 9.93 18.61 14.57
CA VAL A 915 9.32 17.45 13.89
C VAL A 915 9.73 16.16 14.59
N GLU A 916 8.74 15.48 15.16
CA GLU A 916 8.88 14.26 15.97
C GLU A 916 7.95 13.14 15.46
N LYS A 917 8.27 11.87 15.74
CA LYS A 917 7.37 10.76 15.37
C LYS A 917 6.14 10.79 16.28
N SER A 918 4.94 10.77 15.70
CA SER A 918 3.69 10.97 16.43
C SER A 918 3.33 9.75 17.28
N PRO A 919 2.89 9.93 18.54
CA PRO A 919 2.26 8.88 19.33
C PRO A 919 0.74 8.74 19.01
N TYR A 920 0.23 9.42 17.98
CA TYR A 920 -1.18 9.42 17.57
C TYR A 920 -1.37 8.77 16.18
N CYS A 921 -0.91 7.53 16.06
CA CYS A 921 -0.97 6.74 14.84
C CYS A 921 -1.91 5.52 14.99
N ARG A 922 -2.41 5.01 13.87
CA ARG A 922 -2.94 3.64 13.80
C ARG A 922 -1.76 2.66 13.74
N LEU A 923 -2.02 1.37 13.93
CA LEU A 923 -1.05 0.35 13.55
C LEU A 923 -0.74 0.47 12.04
N ASN A 924 0.50 0.18 11.64
CA ASN A 924 1.03 0.31 10.27
C ASN A 924 1.07 1.74 9.67
N SER A 925 0.51 2.76 10.32
CA SER A 925 0.76 4.18 9.99
C SER A 925 2.20 4.63 10.30
N ASP A 926 2.73 5.57 9.52
CA ASP A 926 4.03 6.22 9.79
C ASP A 926 3.85 7.72 9.94
N CYS A 927 3.19 8.13 11.04
CA CYS A 927 2.86 9.53 11.29
C CYS A 927 3.85 10.31 12.13
N TRP A 928 3.95 11.61 11.82
CA TRP A 928 4.88 12.58 12.39
C TRP A 928 4.08 13.79 12.91
N ASP A 929 4.35 14.20 14.14
CA ASP A 929 3.84 15.45 14.70
C ASP A 929 4.79 16.59 14.29
N VAL A 930 4.25 17.61 13.63
CA VAL A 930 4.99 18.81 13.21
C VAL A 930 4.47 20.00 13.99
N LEU A 931 5.37 20.67 14.73
CA LEU A 931 5.07 21.79 15.61
C LEU A 931 5.67 23.09 15.03
N LEU A 932 4.82 24.03 14.64
CA LEU A 932 5.21 25.38 14.23
C LEU A 932 5.00 26.33 15.41
N THR A 933 6.10 26.84 15.99
CA THR A 933 6.03 27.73 17.15
C THR A 933 6.33 29.18 16.78
N PHE A 934 5.34 30.06 16.96
CA PHE A 934 5.43 31.49 16.71
C PHE A 934 5.69 32.29 17.99
N PHE A 935 6.47 33.37 17.89
CA PHE A 935 6.78 34.29 19.00
C PHE A 935 6.68 35.76 18.59
N ASP A 936 6.51 36.64 19.57
CA ASP A 936 6.58 38.09 19.37
C ASP A 936 8.03 38.56 19.63
N PRO A 937 8.73 39.11 18.63
CA PRO A 937 10.12 39.55 18.77
C PRO A 937 10.28 40.88 19.51
N GLU A 938 9.22 41.71 19.60
CA GLU A 938 9.24 42.99 20.31
C GLU A 938 8.86 42.80 21.79
N HIS A 939 7.98 41.83 22.08
CA HIS A 939 7.45 41.55 23.40
C HIS A 939 7.75 40.11 23.83
N GLY A 940 9.02 39.75 24.02
CA GLY A 940 9.44 38.36 24.33
C GLY A 940 8.79 37.67 25.55
N ARG A 941 8.12 38.43 26.45
CA ARG A 941 7.29 37.89 27.55
C ARG A 941 5.87 37.46 27.14
N ARG A 942 5.40 37.85 25.94
CA ARG A 942 4.09 37.48 25.38
C ARG A 942 4.04 35.97 25.12
N SER A 943 2.85 35.37 25.17
CA SER A 943 2.71 33.94 24.90
C SER A 943 3.15 33.59 23.49
N ARG A 944 3.94 32.52 23.38
CA ARG A 944 4.25 31.87 22.10
C ARG A 944 3.02 31.06 21.68
N GLN A 945 2.78 30.98 20.38
CA GLN A 945 1.62 30.31 19.81
C GLN A 945 2.12 29.07 19.06
N VAL A 946 1.68 27.89 19.49
CA VAL A 946 2.07 26.61 18.89
C VAL A 946 0.92 26.11 18.04
N PHE A 947 1.23 25.78 16.80
CA PHE A 947 0.38 25.01 15.91
C PHE A 947 0.95 23.61 15.76
N ARG A 948 0.11 22.58 15.76
CA ARG A 948 0.54 21.21 15.49
C ARG A 948 -0.41 20.50 14.53
N PHE A 949 0.14 19.96 13.46
CA PHE A 949 -0.52 18.98 12.60
C PHE A 949 0.21 17.63 12.73
N THR A 950 -0.53 16.55 12.47
CA THR A 950 -0.02 15.18 12.46
C THR A 950 -0.11 14.69 11.02
N LEU A 951 1.00 14.23 10.43
CA LEU A 951 1.09 13.82 9.02
C LEU A 951 1.43 12.33 8.94
N ASP A 952 0.60 11.52 8.30
CA ASP A 952 0.95 10.12 7.98
C ASP A 952 1.60 10.06 6.59
N VAL A 953 2.77 9.43 6.52
CA VAL A 953 3.57 9.26 5.29
C VAL A 953 3.81 7.79 4.95
N SER A 954 2.99 6.88 5.49
CA SER A 954 3.02 5.45 5.17
C SER A 954 2.81 5.18 3.67
N ASP A 955 1.76 5.75 3.08
CA ASP A 955 1.41 5.65 1.66
C ASP A 955 2.16 6.66 0.76
N ASN A 956 2.07 6.44 -0.55
CA ASN A 956 2.60 7.25 -1.64
C ASN A 956 2.08 8.70 -1.63
N ILE A 957 0.84 8.89 -1.20
CA ILE A 957 0.21 10.21 -1.05
C ILE A 957 0.01 10.44 0.45
N PRO A 958 0.89 11.22 1.11
CA PRO A 958 0.75 11.55 2.52
C PRO A 958 -0.59 12.21 2.86
N VAL A 959 -1.05 12.00 4.11
CA VAL A 959 -2.34 12.51 4.59
C VAL A 959 -2.23 13.20 5.95
N THR A 960 -3.04 14.25 6.16
CA THR A 960 -3.08 14.98 7.43
C THR A 960 -4.09 14.34 8.39
N VAL A 961 -3.60 13.83 9.52
CA VAL A 961 -4.37 13.07 10.50
C VAL A 961 -5.08 14.00 11.48
N GLY A 962 -6.37 14.22 11.24
CA GLY A 962 -7.24 15.02 12.08
C GLY A 962 -7.07 16.54 11.89
N LYS A 963 -7.65 17.32 12.81
CA LYS A 963 -7.67 18.80 12.71
C LYS A 963 -6.40 19.42 13.30
N LEU A 964 -5.96 20.53 12.69
CA LEU A 964 -4.88 21.39 13.17
C LEU A 964 -5.12 21.79 14.64
N LYS A 965 -4.17 21.47 15.53
CA LYS A 965 -4.23 21.79 16.95
C LYS A 965 -3.51 23.12 17.20
N ARG A 966 -4.07 23.98 18.06
CA ARG A 966 -3.55 25.34 18.33
C ARG A 966 -3.62 25.67 19.82
N TRP A 967 -2.52 26.10 20.41
CA TRP A 967 -2.48 26.53 21.82
C TRP A 967 -1.41 27.61 22.09
N SER A 968 -1.41 28.16 23.30
CA SER A 968 -0.39 29.10 23.78
C SER A 968 0.53 28.43 24.81
N ILE A 969 1.82 28.77 24.77
CA ILE A 969 2.80 28.44 25.83
C ILE A 969 3.46 29.74 26.34
N PRO A 970 4.07 29.74 27.55
CA PRO A 970 4.75 30.92 28.08
C PRO A 970 5.83 31.48 27.15
N GLY A 971 6.02 32.80 27.18
CA GLY A 971 7.19 33.44 26.57
C GLY A 971 8.48 33.02 27.29
N LYS A 972 9.60 32.92 26.55
CA LYS A 972 10.92 32.69 27.15
C LYS A 972 11.27 33.90 28.02
N GLN A 973 11.70 33.67 29.26
CA GLN A 973 12.42 34.74 29.99
C GLN A 973 13.77 34.98 29.29
N ALA A 974 14.15 36.26 29.19
CA ALA A 974 15.43 36.71 28.66
C ALA A 974 16.46 36.83 29.79
#